data_AF-A0A3R9LL19-F1
#
_entry.id   AF-A0A3R9LL19-F1
#
_cell.length_a   1.000
_cell.length_b   1.000
_cell.length_c   1.000
_cell.angle_alpha   90.00
_cell.angle_beta   90.00
_cell.angle_gamma   90.00
#
_symmetry.space_group_name_H-M   'P 1'
#
loop_
_entity.id
_entity.type
_entity.pdbx_description
1 polymer ?
#
loop_
_entity_poly.entity_id
_entity_poly.type
_entity_poly.pdbx_seq_one_letter_code
_entity_poly.pdbx_strand_id
1 'polypeptide(L)'
;MKKTIFKIAISLMAIMLLPVQAVQACCGFIIGRHLTKDGSTLFGRTEDYPYYPNGGKHNKNYVVVEAKKYKEGDQIVDESNGFTYPRAASEMKYTATYDSARGDGSNGAFGEHGFNEAGVSMSSTVTAIPNKKVLEKDPLKADGLAEAAMLDVVLPRAKTAREAIELLGKVIQEKGSAEGNTVVVADQKETWYMEILSGHQYVAVKVPEDKYAVFANTYYLGHVDLKDKENVIASEDVEKVAKEAGNYKTDKDGNFHIAKSYGPEKYAEGDRSRTYAGITLLDPKSKITYEDEEYELFRSPTDPNKKFTLEDAFAMQRNRFEHLNGRFVPDDQIGVKKQGDDGANDAVRKDQYKYALGNENVIDAHVYQIDPKLPKSYGGKVWLGLGPSRNTPYVPFYGNVQDTYKAFKPQTATYDPNSWYWTVWHIDQMAIKNQDIFGKSVQDHWKLMEKQFIADQEKKDIENYSLKDQPDAAKAAEGKVTKDSLEMSDRLFQHFKDYEKLMEKRLEAAGRKSDPYRASQPDDKQDPSTPEKPDTPKPPQKPQITDDANKTIIPAPDYTAAPPTHDIPANAEGNPNNRFGYAAKANVQVFGQPAVRTEVPQVQSPTPQVPSQATQITVANAEGNPNNRFGYTANSDNGKNFKNVETFVNTK
;
A
#
# COMPACT_ATOMS: atom_id res chain seq x y z
N MET A 1 -9.95 -45.77 17.03
CA MET A 1 -9.15 -44.75 17.74
C MET A 1 -7.89 -44.33 16.97
N LYS A 2 -7.02 -45.24 16.51
CA LYS A 2 -5.76 -44.85 15.82
C LYS A 2 -5.92 -44.05 14.52
N LYS A 3 -6.93 -44.36 13.68
CA LYS A 3 -7.19 -43.62 12.42
C LYS A 3 -7.72 -42.20 12.62
N THR A 4 -8.44 -41.94 13.72
CA THR A 4 -9.01 -40.62 14.04
C THR A 4 -7.93 -39.69 14.61
N ILE A 5 -7.06 -40.22 15.48
CA ILE A 5 -5.92 -39.49 16.04
C ILE A 5 -4.89 -39.13 14.95
N PHE A 6 -4.66 -40.03 13.98
CA PHE A 6 -3.76 -39.77 12.86
C PHE A 6 -4.30 -38.69 11.90
N LYS A 7 -5.62 -38.66 11.66
CA LYS A 7 -6.25 -37.59 10.87
C LYS A 7 -6.18 -36.23 11.58
N ILE A 8 -6.44 -36.19 12.88
CA ILE A 8 -6.32 -34.96 13.69
C ILE A 8 -4.87 -34.45 13.73
N ALA A 9 -3.89 -35.36 13.86
CA ALA A 9 -2.47 -35.00 13.83
C ALA A 9 -2.02 -34.44 12.47
N ILE A 10 -2.52 -34.98 11.35
CA ILE A 10 -2.24 -34.44 10.01
C ILE A 10 -2.94 -33.09 9.80
N SER A 11 -4.18 -32.92 10.27
CA SER A 11 -4.88 -31.63 10.20
C SER A 11 -4.17 -30.55 11.03
N LEU A 12 -3.68 -30.89 12.23
CA LEU A 12 -2.89 -29.98 13.07
C LEU A 12 -1.51 -29.64 12.44
N MET A 13 -0.85 -30.62 11.81
CA MET A 13 0.40 -30.37 11.08
C MET A 13 0.19 -29.50 9.83
N ALA A 14 -0.95 -29.66 9.13
CA ALA A 14 -1.31 -28.84 7.98
C ALA A 14 -1.64 -27.39 8.38
N ILE A 15 -2.24 -27.17 9.56
CA ILE A 15 -2.49 -25.83 10.12
C ILE A 15 -1.18 -25.17 10.60
N MET A 16 -0.22 -25.95 11.14
CA MET A 16 1.13 -25.44 11.49
C MET A 16 2.04 -25.17 10.28
N LEU A 17 1.68 -25.71 9.10
CA LEU A 17 2.43 -25.53 7.85
C LEU A 17 1.90 -24.38 6.99
N LEU A 18 0.84 -23.68 7.40
CA LEU A 18 0.43 -22.44 6.74
C LEU A 18 1.42 -21.34 7.17
N PRO A 19 2.34 -20.92 6.29
CA PRO A 19 3.20 -19.81 6.63
C PRO A 19 2.35 -18.56 6.41
N VAL A 20 1.90 -17.92 7.48
CA VAL A 20 1.55 -16.50 7.42
C VAL A 20 2.88 -15.80 7.21
N GLN A 21 3.27 -15.65 5.94
CA GLN A 21 4.56 -15.06 5.60
C GLN A 21 4.38 -13.55 5.74
N ALA A 22 4.91 -12.94 6.81
CA ALA A 22 4.90 -11.49 6.97
C ALA A 22 5.73 -10.81 5.87
N VAL A 23 5.13 -9.84 5.14
CA VAL A 23 5.84 -8.97 4.18
C VAL A 23 6.68 -7.95 4.97
N GLN A 24 8.00 -8.01 4.88
CA GLN A 24 8.92 -7.05 5.52
C GLN A 24 9.45 -5.99 4.56
N ALA A 25 8.60 -5.51 3.64
CA ALA A 25 9.01 -4.66 2.53
C ALA A 25 8.14 -3.41 2.25
N CYS A 26 6.91 -3.33 2.78
CA CYS A 26 6.06 -2.14 2.64
C CYS A 26 6.63 -0.91 3.36
N CYS A 27 6.48 0.29 2.80
CA CYS A 27 6.83 1.55 3.49
C CYS A 27 5.73 2.59 3.33
N GLY A 28 5.26 3.14 4.46
CA GLY A 28 4.19 4.11 4.54
C GLY A 28 4.66 5.52 4.87
N PHE A 29 3.78 6.48 4.60
CA PHE A 29 3.99 7.88 4.95
C PHE A 29 2.67 8.59 5.24
N ILE A 30 2.78 9.69 5.99
CA ILE A 30 1.69 10.64 6.22
C ILE A 30 2.27 12.05 6.18
N ILE A 31 1.57 12.99 5.56
CA ILE A 31 1.88 14.42 5.56
C ILE A 31 0.60 15.15 5.95
N GLY A 32 0.62 15.75 7.14
CA GLY A 32 -0.50 16.51 7.66
C GLY A 32 -0.83 17.72 6.78
N ARG A 33 -2.11 18.09 6.74
CA ARG A 33 -2.63 19.13 5.84
C ARG A 33 -2.06 20.53 6.05
N HIS A 34 -1.50 20.84 7.22
CA HIS A 34 -0.80 22.10 7.42
C HIS A 34 0.59 22.11 6.81
N LEU A 35 1.12 20.96 6.37
CA LEU A 35 2.40 20.86 5.69
C LEU A 35 2.27 20.71 4.18
N THR A 36 1.07 20.61 3.60
CA THR A 36 0.88 20.47 2.15
C THR A 36 0.60 21.82 1.50
N LYS A 37 0.93 21.93 0.20
CA LYS A 37 0.75 23.16 -0.57
C LYS A 37 -0.72 23.51 -0.81
N ASP A 38 -1.59 22.51 -0.92
CA ASP A 38 -3.00 22.65 -1.28
C ASP A 38 -3.97 22.53 -0.10
N GLY A 39 -3.44 22.25 1.11
CA GLY A 39 -4.23 22.06 2.33
C GLY A 39 -4.90 20.70 2.44
N SER A 40 -4.51 19.71 1.63
CA SER A 40 -4.97 18.32 1.74
C SER A 40 -4.09 17.51 2.69
N THR A 41 -4.62 16.46 3.31
CA THR A 41 -3.76 15.44 3.94
C THR A 41 -3.26 14.48 2.86
N LEU A 42 -1.96 14.17 2.85
CA LEU A 42 -1.41 13.10 1.99
C LEU A 42 -1.03 11.90 2.85
N PHE A 43 -1.42 10.69 2.45
CA PHE A 43 -0.91 9.47 3.07
C PHE A 43 -0.91 8.32 2.07
N GLY A 44 -0.13 7.28 2.34
CA GLY A 44 -0.07 6.13 1.45
C GLY A 44 1.05 5.18 1.83
N ARG A 45 1.27 4.16 1.01
CA ARG A 45 2.39 3.22 1.16
C ARG A 45 2.79 2.61 -0.17
N THR A 46 3.94 1.96 -0.19
CA THR A 46 4.19 0.88 -1.15
C THR A 46 3.68 -0.43 -0.55
N GLU A 47 3.03 -1.23 -1.39
CA GLU A 47 2.79 -2.65 -1.17
C GLU A 47 3.83 -3.45 -1.92
N ASP A 48 4.45 -4.37 -1.20
CA ASP A 48 5.59 -5.12 -1.67
C ASP A 48 5.28 -6.61 -1.58
N TYR A 49 5.73 -7.40 -2.56
CA TYR A 49 5.55 -8.85 -2.61
C TYR A 49 6.90 -9.53 -2.85
N PRO A 50 7.68 -9.79 -1.79
CA PRO A 50 9.06 -10.29 -1.92
C PRO A 50 9.18 -11.81 -2.00
N TYR A 51 8.08 -12.54 -2.25
CA TYR A 51 8.07 -13.99 -2.14
C TYR A 51 8.66 -14.67 -3.37
N TYR A 52 9.84 -15.26 -3.19
CA TYR A 52 10.43 -16.17 -4.18
C TYR A 52 9.52 -17.39 -4.42
N PRO A 53 9.34 -17.86 -5.67
CA PRO A 53 10.02 -17.44 -6.91
C PRO A 53 9.36 -16.30 -7.70
N ASN A 54 8.39 -15.59 -7.11
CA ASN A 54 7.53 -14.61 -7.78
C ASN A 54 7.71 -13.17 -7.26
N GLY A 55 8.87 -12.82 -6.71
CA GLY A 55 9.12 -11.49 -6.15
C GLY A 55 8.78 -10.37 -7.14
N GLY A 56 7.91 -9.44 -6.74
CA GLY A 56 7.44 -8.33 -7.59
C GLY A 56 6.57 -8.74 -8.78
N LYS A 57 6.09 -10.00 -8.86
CA LYS A 57 5.28 -10.55 -9.97
C LYS A 57 3.90 -10.97 -9.47
N HIS A 58 3.16 -10.02 -8.91
CA HIS A 58 1.89 -10.31 -8.25
C HIS A 58 0.85 -9.26 -8.62
N ASN A 59 -0.05 -9.65 -9.52
CA ASN A 59 -1.02 -8.74 -10.12
C ASN A 59 -2.07 -8.28 -9.11
N LYS A 60 -2.39 -7.00 -9.16
CA LYS A 60 -3.36 -6.32 -8.30
C LYS A 60 -4.56 -5.82 -9.12
N ASN A 61 -5.73 -5.81 -8.50
CA ASN A 61 -6.97 -5.37 -9.13
C ASN A 61 -7.62 -4.23 -8.35
N TYR A 62 -7.78 -3.07 -8.99
CA TYR A 62 -8.56 -1.96 -8.46
C TYR A 62 -10.03 -2.10 -8.86
N VAL A 63 -10.92 -2.35 -7.88
CA VAL A 63 -12.33 -2.67 -8.12
C VAL A 63 -13.26 -1.89 -7.20
N VAL A 64 -14.53 -1.78 -7.60
CA VAL A 64 -15.63 -1.36 -6.72
C VAL A 64 -16.33 -2.61 -6.19
N VAL A 65 -16.46 -2.69 -4.87
CA VAL A 65 -17.30 -3.67 -4.17
C VAL A 65 -18.63 -3.00 -3.85
N GLU A 66 -19.71 -3.57 -4.40
CA GLU A 66 -21.06 -3.02 -4.26
C GLU A 66 -21.57 -3.09 -2.82
N ALA A 67 -22.40 -2.11 -2.45
CA ALA A 67 -23.13 -2.14 -1.20
C ALA A 67 -24.01 -3.39 -1.13
N LYS A 68 -24.06 -4.04 0.03
CA LYS A 68 -24.77 -5.32 0.18
C LYS A 68 -25.48 -5.43 1.52
N LYS A 69 -26.67 -6.03 1.49
CA LYS A 69 -27.42 -6.44 2.67
C LYS A 69 -27.18 -7.92 2.93
N TYR A 70 -27.04 -8.27 4.21
CA TYR A 70 -26.77 -9.63 4.64
C TYR A 70 -27.87 -10.13 5.56
N LYS A 71 -28.04 -11.45 5.60
CA LYS A 71 -28.95 -12.09 6.54
C LYS A 71 -28.27 -12.18 7.90
N GLU A 72 -29.07 -12.22 8.96
CA GLU A 72 -28.56 -12.49 10.29
C GLU A 72 -27.82 -13.84 10.30
N GLY A 73 -26.61 -13.84 10.87
CA GLY A 73 -25.74 -15.01 10.92
C GLY A 73 -24.73 -15.13 9.79
N ASP A 74 -24.85 -14.35 8.69
CA ASP A 74 -23.85 -14.34 7.62
C ASP A 74 -22.46 -13.93 8.18
N GLN A 75 -21.40 -14.58 7.71
CA GLN A 75 -20.03 -14.35 8.17
C GLN A 75 -19.14 -13.84 7.02
N ILE A 76 -18.16 -13.00 7.37
CA ILE A 76 -16.90 -12.90 6.65
C ILE A 76 -16.11 -14.17 6.95
N VAL A 77 -15.46 -14.72 5.94
CA VAL A 77 -14.50 -15.80 6.07
C VAL A 77 -13.25 -15.38 5.32
N ASP A 78 -12.12 -15.38 6.00
CA ASP A 78 -10.81 -15.26 5.38
C ASP A 78 -10.32 -16.65 4.96
N GLU A 79 -10.11 -16.85 3.67
CA GLU A 79 -9.66 -18.12 3.10
C GLU A 79 -8.19 -18.42 3.48
N SER A 80 -7.40 -17.41 3.85
CA SER A 80 -5.97 -17.57 4.14
C SER A 80 -5.69 -18.25 5.49
N ASN A 81 -6.48 -17.94 6.52
CA ASN A 81 -6.23 -18.40 7.89
C ASN A 81 -7.50 -18.89 8.62
N GLY A 82 -8.66 -18.82 7.98
CA GLY A 82 -9.94 -19.25 8.56
C GLY A 82 -10.58 -18.26 9.53
N PHE A 83 -10.08 -17.02 9.62
CA PHE A 83 -10.71 -15.96 10.42
C PHE A 83 -12.17 -15.77 10.02
N THR A 84 -13.03 -15.56 11.03
CA THR A 84 -14.45 -15.25 10.81
C THR A 84 -14.95 -14.08 11.63
N TYR A 85 -15.79 -13.26 11.01
CA TYR A 85 -16.44 -12.12 11.66
C TYR A 85 -17.87 -11.93 11.15
N PRO A 86 -18.86 -11.60 12.00
CA PRO A 86 -20.22 -11.40 11.54
C PRO A 86 -20.33 -10.26 10.51
N ARG A 87 -21.12 -10.50 9.46
CA ARG A 87 -21.52 -9.46 8.51
C ARG A 87 -22.42 -8.45 9.22
N ALA A 88 -22.27 -7.17 8.88
CA ALA A 88 -23.25 -6.17 9.29
C ALA A 88 -24.55 -6.36 8.49
N ALA A 89 -25.70 -5.96 9.05
CA ALA A 89 -26.99 -6.07 8.34
C ALA A 89 -26.98 -5.34 6.98
N SER A 90 -26.19 -4.27 6.88
CA SER A 90 -25.86 -3.59 5.64
C SER A 90 -24.39 -3.18 5.66
N GLU A 91 -23.71 -3.40 4.55
CA GLU A 91 -22.34 -2.96 4.28
C GLU A 91 -22.35 -1.96 3.14
N MET A 92 -21.56 -0.90 3.28
CA MET A 92 -21.43 0.17 2.31
C MET A 92 -20.66 -0.24 1.07
N LYS A 93 -20.89 0.45 -0.05
CA LYS A 93 -20.03 0.38 -1.23
C LYS A 93 -18.62 0.89 -0.87
N TYR A 94 -17.59 0.23 -1.38
CA TYR A 94 -16.22 0.69 -1.26
C TYR A 94 -15.37 0.28 -2.46
N THR A 95 -14.29 1.01 -2.72
CA THR A 95 -13.23 0.56 -3.62
C THR A 95 -12.26 -0.33 -2.86
N ALA A 96 -11.59 -1.26 -3.54
CA ALA A 96 -10.51 -2.07 -2.98
C ALA A 96 -9.44 -2.34 -4.03
N THR A 97 -8.20 -2.57 -3.60
CA THR A 97 -7.09 -2.98 -4.48
C THR A 97 -6.64 -4.39 -4.11
N TYR A 98 -7.38 -5.36 -4.64
CA TYR A 98 -7.23 -6.76 -4.28
C TYR A 98 -6.03 -7.44 -4.93
N ASP A 99 -5.51 -8.49 -4.30
CA ASP A 99 -4.73 -9.51 -4.99
C ASP A 99 -5.53 -10.18 -6.09
N SER A 100 -4.95 -10.34 -7.28
CA SER A 100 -5.60 -11.04 -8.39
C SER A 100 -5.87 -12.51 -8.09
N ALA A 101 -4.99 -13.16 -7.32
CA ALA A 101 -5.13 -14.54 -6.90
C ALA A 101 -6.02 -14.65 -5.65
N ARG A 102 -7.34 -14.55 -5.83
CA ARG A 102 -8.34 -14.62 -4.74
C ARG A 102 -9.64 -15.32 -5.15
N GLY A 103 -10.39 -15.82 -4.17
CA GLY A 103 -11.76 -16.32 -4.35
C GLY A 103 -11.87 -17.72 -4.94
N ASP A 104 -10.76 -18.46 -4.99
CA ASP A 104 -10.68 -19.87 -5.37
C ASP A 104 -10.38 -20.79 -4.18
N GLY A 105 -10.36 -20.25 -2.95
CA GLY A 105 -10.03 -20.99 -1.73
C GLY A 105 -8.54 -21.20 -1.49
N SER A 106 -7.65 -20.64 -2.33
CA SER A 106 -6.20 -20.84 -2.22
C SER A 106 -5.47 -19.72 -1.47
N ASN A 107 -6.02 -18.51 -1.46
CA ASN A 107 -5.40 -17.30 -0.92
C ASN A 107 -6.43 -16.35 -0.30
N GLY A 108 -5.98 -15.51 0.63
CA GLY A 108 -6.77 -14.41 1.18
C GLY A 108 -7.14 -13.37 0.12
N ALA A 109 -8.10 -12.49 0.44
CA ALA A 109 -8.54 -11.47 -0.51
C ALA A 109 -7.49 -10.37 -0.72
N PHE A 110 -6.86 -9.91 0.38
CA PHE A 110 -5.85 -8.85 0.37
C PHE A 110 -6.38 -7.58 -0.31
N GLY A 111 -7.44 -6.99 0.27
CA GLY A 111 -8.08 -5.78 -0.28
C GLY A 111 -7.24 -4.51 -0.17
N GLU A 112 -6.25 -4.54 0.71
CA GLU A 112 -5.21 -3.54 0.97
C GLU A 112 -5.69 -2.12 1.31
N HIS A 113 -6.30 -1.42 0.36
CA HIS A 113 -6.68 -0.04 0.55
C HIS A 113 -7.93 0.34 -0.25
N GLY A 114 -8.68 1.32 0.24
CA GLY A 114 -9.85 1.83 -0.46
C GLY A 114 -10.50 3.07 0.12
N PHE A 115 -11.54 3.55 -0.57
CA PHE A 115 -12.54 4.50 -0.06
C PHE A 115 -13.90 3.80 0.10
N ASN A 116 -14.67 4.15 1.12
CA ASN A 116 -16.10 3.82 1.16
C ASN A 116 -16.99 5.00 0.73
N GLU A 117 -18.27 4.75 0.50
CA GLU A 117 -19.24 5.78 0.10
C GLU A 117 -19.52 6.86 1.18
N ALA A 118 -19.06 6.66 2.41
CA ALA A 118 -19.09 7.67 3.46
C ALA A 118 -17.86 8.59 3.44
N GLY A 119 -16.92 8.39 2.50
CA GLY A 119 -15.72 9.20 2.36
C GLY A 119 -14.61 8.85 3.34
N VAL A 120 -14.65 7.66 3.95
CA VAL A 120 -13.54 7.12 4.75
C VAL A 120 -12.58 6.40 3.81
N SER A 121 -11.29 6.65 4.00
CA SER A 121 -10.19 5.98 3.32
C SER A 121 -9.37 5.16 4.31
N MET A 122 -8.87 4.02 3.86
CA MET A 122 -8.06 3.13 4.67
C MET A 122 -6.93 2.54 3.82
N SER A 123 -5.75 2.41 4.43
CA SER A 123 -4.62 1.66 3.93
C SER A 123 -4.14 0.70 5.02
N SER A 124 -4.28 -0.59 4.74
CA SER A 124 -3.90 -1.73 5.58
C SER A 124 -3.09 -2.71 4.74
N THR A 125 -1.81 -2.99 5.00
CA THR A 125 -1.03 -2.58 6.18
C THR A 125 0.42 -2.23 5.84
N VAL A 126 1.17 -1.76 6.83
CA VAL A 126 2.63 -1.95 6.84
C VAL A 126 2.95 -2.85 8.02
N THR A 127 3.40 -4.07 7.73
CA THR A 127 3.67 -5.11 8.74
C THR A 127 4.66 -4.65 9.79
N ALA A 128 4.43 -5.00 11.06
CA ALA A 128 5.35 -4.70 12.15
C ALA A 128 5.46 -5.91 13.09
N ILE A 129 6.67 -6.29 13.50
CA ILE A 129 6.88 -7.56 14.21
C ILE A 129 6.99 -7.32 15.72
N PRO A 130 6.08 -7.89 16.54
CA PRO A 130 6.23 -7.88 17.99
C PRO A 130 7.47 -8.66 18.45
N ASN A 131 8.13 -8.20 19.51
CA ASN A 131 9.22 -8.98 20.11
C ASN A 131 8.70 -10.25 20.80
N LYS A 132 9.59 -11.23 20.91
CA LYS A 132 9.30 -12.55 21.48
C LYS A 132 8.74 -12.48 22.91
N LYS A 133 9.24 -11.57 23.75
CA LYS A 133 8.80 -11.46 25.15
C LYS A 133 7.34 -11.06 25.27
N VAL A 134 6.89 -10.13 24.42
CA VAL A 134 5.47 -9.76 24.36
C VAL A 134 4.65 -10.92 23.80
N LEU A 135 5.10 -11.59 22.75
CA LEU A 135 4.39 -12.74 22.17
C LEU A 135 4.23 -13.90 23.15
N GLU A 136 5.14 -14.07 24.12
CA GLU A 136 4.97 -15.04 25.20
C GLU A 136 3.82 -14.70 26.16
N LYS A 137 3.44 -13.41 26.28
CA LYS A 137 2.32 -12.96 27.13
C LYS A 137 1.03 -12.78 26.37
N ASP A 138 1.10 -12.22 25.17
CA ASP A 138 -0.04 -11.96 24.32
C ASP A 138 0.26 -12.42 22.88
N PRO A 139 0.22 -13.74 22.63
CA PRO A 139 0.56 -14.31 21.34
C PRO A 139 -0.43 -13.89 20.27
N LEU A 140 0.08 -13.71 19.05
CA LEU A 140 -0.74 -13.60 17.84
C LEU A 140 -1.66 -14.82 17.70
N LYS A 141 -2.86 -14.61 17.16
CA LYS A 141 -3.89 -15.63 16.97
C LYS A 141 -3.84 -16.15 15.54
N ALA A 142 -3.54 -17.44 15.35
CA ALA A 142 -3.46 -18.03 14.02
C ALA A 142 -4.74 -17.82 13.19
N ASP A 143 -5.90 -17.86 13.84
CA ASP A 143 -7.24 -17.60 13.30
C ASP A 143 -7.75 -16.17 13.59
N GLY A 144 -6.85 -15.26 13.97
CA GLY A 144 -7.14 -13.85 14.22
C GLY A 144 -7.22 -13.02 12.94
N LEU A 145 -7.52 -11.73 13.09
CA LEU A 145 -7.59 -10.81 11.95
C LEU A 145 -6.21 -10.66 11.30
N ALA A 146 -6.10 -10.98 10.01
CA ALA A 146 -4.91 -10.77 9.19
C ALA A 146 -5.10 -9.59 8.21
N GLU A 147 -4.00 -9.11 7.61
CA GLU A 147 -4.02 -8.13 6.52
C GLU A 147 -5.04 -8.49 5.43
N ALA A 148 -5.08 -9.76 5.04
CA ALA A 148 -5.94 -10.31 3.99
C ALA A 148 -7.44 -9.97 4.11
N ALA A 149 -7.96 -9.82 5.32
CA ALA A 149 -9.38 -9.54 5.58
C ALA A 149 -9.63 -8.16 6.22
N MET A 150 -8.59 -7.43 6.62
CA MET A 150 -8.69 -6.24 7.46
C MET A 150 -9.54 -5.14 6.81
N LEU A 151 -9.30 -4.86 5.52
CA LEU A 151 -10.07 -3.87 4.78
C LEU A 151 -11.56 -4.24 4.69
N ASP A 152 -11.86 -5.49 4.33
CA ASP A 152 -13.22 -5.99 4.10
C ASP A 152 -14.05 -6.07 5.39
N VAL A 153 -13.38 -6.24 6.52
CA VAL A 153 -14.01 -6.18 7.85
C VAL A 153 -14.29 -4.73 8.23
N VAL A 154 -13.35 -3.81 8.06
CA VAL A 154 -13.45 -2.47 8.66
C VAL A 154 -14.13 -1.47 7.73
N LEU A 155 -13.61 -1.29 6.53
CA LEU A 155 -13.94 -0.18 5.65
C LEU A 155 -15.44 -0.09 5.28
N PRO A 156 -16.15 -1.17 4.92
CA PRO A 156 -17.57 -1.07 4.56
C PRO A 156 -18.52 -0.81 5.73
N ARG A 157 -18.03 -0.72 6.97
CA ARG A 157 -18.84 -0.57 8.19
C ARG A 157 -18.68 0.78 8.91
N ALA A 158 -17.66 1.57 8.57
CA ALA A 158 -17.29 2.79 9.29
C ALA A 158 -17.64 4.08 8.52
N LYS A 159 -18.30 5.05 9.15
CA LYS A 159 -18.72 6.32 8.51
C LYS A 159 -17.78 7.50 8.80
N THR A 160 -16.79 7.28 9.68
CA THR A 160 -15.70 8.20 10.03
C THR A 160 -14.40 7.42 10.21
N ALA A 161 -13.26 8.11 10.14
CA ALA A 161 -11.95 7.51 10.37
C ALA A 161 -11.82 6.95 11.79
N ARG A 162 -12.30 7.70 12.80
CA ARG A 162 -12.36 7.23 14.19
C ARG A 162 -13.23 5.98 14.34
N GLU A 163 -14.41 5.92 13.74
CA GLU A 163 -15.26 4.71 13.79
C GLU A 163 -14.55 3.48 13.20
N ALA A 164 -13.74 3.66 12.15
CA ALA A 164 -12.94 2.57 11.57
C ALA A 164 -11.84 2.09 12.53
N ILE A 165 -11.14 3.01 13.21
CA ILE A 165 -10.14 2.66 14.23
C ILE A 165 -10.78 1.96 15.43
N GLU A 166 -11.92 2.46 15.92
CA GLU A 166 -12.66 1.86 17.03
C GLU A 166 -13.18 0.46 16.66
N LEU A 167 -13.67 0.28 15.43
CA LEU A 167 -14.09 -1.03 14.93
C LEU A 167 -12.90 -1.99 14.81
N LEU A 168 -11.77 -1.56 14.25
CA LEU A 168 -10.57 -2.38 14.15
C LEU A 168 -10.07 -2.81 15.54
N GLY A 169 -9.99 -1.88 16.48
CA GLY A 169 -9.64 -2.16 17.86
C GLY A 169 -10.60 -3.16 18.52
N LYS A 170 -11.91 -3.00 18.29
CA LYS A 170 -12.93 -3.96 18.77
C LYS A 170 -12.74 -5.36 18.19
N VAL A 171 -12.50 -5.47 16.87
CA VAL A 171 -12.27 -6.78 16.24
C VAL A 171 -11.03 -7.46 16.82
N ILE A 172 -9.93 -6.71 17.01
CA ILE A 172 -8.71 -7.23 17.63
C ILE A 172 -8.95 -7.63 19.08
N GLN A 173 -9.72 -6.86 19.84
CA GLN A 173 -10.10 -7.23 21.20
C GLN A 173 -10.92 -8.53 21.26
N GLU A 174 -11.86 -8.72 20.32
CA GLU A 174 -12.78 -9.86 20.29
C GLU A 174 -12.16 -11.14 19.71
N LYS A 175 -11.31 -11.00 18.70
CA LYS A 175 -10.81 -12.12 17.88
C LYS A 175 -9.31 -12.28 17.91
N GLY A 176 -8.59 -11.28 18.41
CA GLY A 176 -7.16 -11.17 18.28
C GLY A 176 -6.72 -10.85 16.85
N SER A 177 -5.44 -10.52 16.72
CA SER A 177 -4.74 -10.30 15.46
C SER A 177 -3.84 -11.49 15.14
N ALA A 178 -3.79 -11.87 13.87
CA ALA A 178 -2.85 -12.88 13.38
C ALA A 178 -1.45 -12.32 13.16
N GLU A 179 -1.34 -10.99 13.06
CA GLU A 179 -0.14 -10.28 12.66
C GLU A 179 0.02 -8.99 13.46
N GLY A 180 1.25 -8.53 13.65
CA GLY A 180 1.50 -7.14 14.04
C GLY A 180 1.54 -6.29 12.78
N ASN A 181 0.90 -5.13 12.80
CA ASN A 181 0.63 -4.34 11.62
C ASN A 181 0.48 -2.86 11.98
N THR A 182 0.70 -1.98 11.01
CA THR A 182 0.33 -0.57 11.10
C THR A 182 -0.73 -0.24 10.06
N VAL A 183 -1.66 0.65 10.43
CA VAL A 183 -2.83 1.00 9.63
C VAL A 183 -3.02 2.51 9.64
N VAL A 184 -3.34 3.08 8.48
CA VAL A 184 -3.73 4.49 8.35
C VAL A 184 -5.16 4.57 7.86
N VAL A 185 -5.97 5.36 8.57
CA VAL A 185 -7.36 5.65 8.21
C VAL A 185 -7.56 7.16 8.18
N ALA A 186 -8.22 7.69 7.16
CA ALA A 186 -8.51 9.11 7.08
C ALA A 186 -9.92 9.38 6.55
N ASP A 187 -10.50 10.47 7.01
CA ASP A 187 -11.65 11.13 6.40
C ASP A 187 -11.34 12.63 6.28
N GLN A 188 -12.30 13.41 5.77
CA GLN A 188 -12.09 14.84 5.57
C GLN A 188 -11.78 15.63 6.85
N LYS A 189 -12.11 15.10 8.03
CA LYS A 189 -11.88 15.78 9.31
C LYS A 189 -10.53 15.41 9.90
N GLU A 190 -10.19 14.14 9.89
CA GLU A 190 -9.04 13.63 10.65
C GLU A 190 -8.38 12.42 10.01
N THR A 191 -7.15 12.16 10.46
CA THR A 191 -6.33 11.02 10.05
C THR A 191 -5.83 10.34 11.30
N TRP A 192 -5.84 9.02 11.30
CA TRP A 192 -5.43 8.16 12.40
C TRP A 192 -4.35 7.19 11.94
N TYR A 193 -3.36 6.99 12.79
CA TYR A 193 -2.31 5.98 12.65
C TYR A 193 -2.44 4.99 13.80
N MET A 194 -2.50 3.71 13.50
CA MET A 194 -2.65 2.63 14.48
C MET A 194 -1.51 1.62 14.35
N GLU A 195 -0.96 1.20 15.49
CA GLU A 195 -0.07 0.04 15.60
C GLU A 195 -0.82 -1.08 16.32
N ILE A 196 -0.91 -2.23 15.66
CA ILE A 196 -1.35 -3.50 16.23
C ILE A 196 -0.10 -4.18 16.77
N LEU A 197 0.02 -4.23 18.10
CA LEU A 197 1.28 -4.44 18.80
C LEU A 197 1.53 -5.90 19.20
N SER A 198 0.47 -6.70 19.31
CA SER A 198 0.50 -8.12 19.69
C SER A 198 -0.86 -8.76 19.40
N GLY A 199 -1.14 -9.93 20.01
CA GLY A 199 -2.40 -10.65 19.82
C GLY A 199 -3.64 -9.80 20.05
N HIS A 200 -3.68 -8.97 21.09
CA HIS A 200 -4.83 -8.12 21.41
C HIS A 200 -4.46 -6.69 21.79
N GLN A 201 -3.16 -6.34 21.83
CA GLN A 201 -2.74 -4.98 22.17
C GLN A 201 -2.61 -4.10 20.93
N TYR A 202 -3.07 -2.87 21.05
CA TYR A 202 -2.98 -1.87 20.00
C TYR A 202 -2.97 -0.45 20.58
N VAL A 203 -2.37 0.48 19.84
CA VAL A 203 -2.49 1.92 20.12
C VAL A 203 -2.68 2.65 18.80
N ALA A 204 -3.68 3.52 18.77
CA ALA A 204 -3.95 4.43 17.67
C ALA A 204 -3.92 5.88 18.16
N VAL A 205 -3.36 6.74 17.32
CA VAL A 205 -3.21 8.17 17.59
C VAL A 205 -3.75 8.98 16.42
N LYS A 206 -4.42 10.07 16.73
CA LYS A 206 -4.79 11.08 15.74
C LYS A 206 -3.52 11.78 15.25
N VAL A 207 -3.33 11.81 13.93
CA VAL A 207 -2.16 12.42 13.31
C VAL A 207 -2.22 13.94 13.48
N PRO A 208 -1.18 14.58 14.03
CA PRO A 208 -1.10 16.03 14.07
C PRO A 208 -0.98 16.62 12.66
N GLU A 209 -1.79 17.64 12.35
CA GLU A 209 -1.88 18.19 10.99
C GLU A 209 -0.63 18.97 10.54
N ASP A 210 0.26 19.34 11.47
CA ASP A 210 1.52 20.06 11.24
C ASP A 210 2.76 19.14 11.26
N LYS A 211 2.55 17.82 11.18
CA LYS A 211 3.61 16.81 11.19
C LYS A 211 3.58 15.94 9.94
N TYR A 212 4.75 15.37 9.61
CA TYR A 212 4.87 14.28 8.64
C TYR A 212 5.44 13.04 9.32
N ALA A 213 5.20 11.87 8.73
CA ALA A 213 5.68 10.58 9.17
C ALA A 213 6.18 9.76 7.99
N VAL A 214 7.22 8.96 8.22
CA VAL A 214 7.71 7.92 7.32
C VAL A 214 7.94 6.70 8.18
N PHE A 215 7.35 5.56 7.83
CA PHE A 215 7.39 4.34 8.63
C PHE A 215 7.53 3.11 7.74
N ALA A 216 8.48 2.25 8.10
CA ALA A 216 8.73 0.95 7.46
C ALA A 216 8.19 -0.17 8.35
N ASN A 217 8.74 -1.39 8.25
CA ASN A 217 8.11 -2.58 8.83
C ASN A 217 8.44 -2.82 10.33
N THR A 218 8.27 -1.77 11.14
CA THR A 218 8.51 -1.78 12.59
C THR A 218 7.53 -0.82 13.29
N TYR A 219 7.56 -0.80 14.62
CA TYR A 219 6.81 0.18 15.43
C TYR A 219 7.60 1.47 15.63
N TYR A 220 6.87 2.57 15.77
CA TYR A 220 7.38 3.93 15.86
C TYR A 220 6.74 4.75 16.99
N LEU A 221 5.61 4.32 17.57
CA LEU A 221 4.97 5.08 18.64
C LEU A 221 5.89 5.21 19.86
N GLY A 222 6.23 6.46 20.20
CA GLY A 222 6.97 6.80 21.40
C GLY A 222 6.11 6.74 22.65
N HIS A 223 6.17 7.80 23.45
CA HIS A 223 5.21 8.03 24.52
C HIS A 223 3.89 8.60 23.97
N VAL A 224 2.77 8.13 24.53
CA VAL A 224 1.41 8.60 24.25
C VAL A 224 0.65 8.70 25.58
N ASP A 225 -0.14 9.76 25.76
CA ASP A 225 -1.04 9.87 26.92
C ASP A 225 -2.27 8.98 26.74
N LEU A 226 -2.25 7.79 27.36
CA LEU A 226 -3.35 6.81 27.29
C LEU A 226 -4.66 7.30 27.93
N LYS A 227 -4.64 8.45 28.63
CA LYS A 227 -5.84 9.10 29.18
C LYS A 227 -6.49 10.06 28.20
N ASP A 228 -5.81 10.47 27.14
CA ASP A 228 -6.36 11.34 26.10
C ASP A 228 -7.39 10.56 25.26
N LYS A 229 -8.68 10.79 25.52
CA LYS A 229 -9.76 10.12 24.77
C LYS A 229 -10.07 10.78 23.43
N GLU A 230 -9.56 12.00 23.18
CA GLU A 230 -9.78 12.74 21.94
C GLU A 230 -8.78 12.36 20.86
N ASN A 231 -7.52 12.12 21.23
CA ASN A 231 -6.46 11.86 20.26
C ASN A 231 -5.87 10.45 20.37
N VAL A 232 -6.30 9.63 21.34
CA VAL A 232 -5.76 8.29 21.55
C VAL A 232 -6.87 7.26 21.72
N ILE A 233 -6.73 6.13 21.01
CA ILE A 233 -7.57 4.94 21.16
C ILE A 233 -6.61 3.76 21.36
N ALA A 234 -6.65 3.12 22.53
CA ALA A 234 -5.70 2.06 22.89
C ALA A 234 -6.40 0.91 23.60
N SER A 235 -5.80 -0.28 23.52
CA SER A 235 -6.23 -1.42 24.35
C SER A 235 -5.95 -1.12 25.83
N GLU A 236 -6.87 -1.55 26.70
CA GLU A 236 -6.82 -1.21 28.13
C GLU A 236 -5.55 -1.73 28.83
N ASP A 237 -5.07 -2.90 28.42
CA ASP A 237 -3.96 -3.62 29.05
C ASP A 237 -2.59 -3.36 28.38
N VAL A 238 -2.48 -2.38 27.45
CA VAL A 238 -1.25 -2.17 26.67
C VAL A 238 -0.01 -1.92 27.53
N GLU A 239 -0.11 -1.15 28.60
CA GLU A 239 1.03 -0.88 29.48
C GLU A 239 1.34 -2.09 30.38
N LYS A 240 0.28 -2.78 30.83
CA LYS A 240 0.36 -3.94 31.72
C LYS A 240 1.04 -5.12 31.03
N VAL A 241 0.64 -5.44 29.80
CA VAL A 241 1.23 -6.53 29.00
C VAL A 241 2.73 -6.30 28.79
N ALA A 242 3.15 -5.06 28.50
CA ALA A 242 4.57 -4.72 28.37
C ALA A 242 5.36 -4.97 29.68
N LYS A 243 4.78 -4.65 30.84
CA LYS A 243 5.37 -4.90 32.16
C LYS A 243 5.45 -6.39 32.46
N GLU A 244 4.36 -7.14 32.24
CA GLU A 244 4.30 -8.58 32.48
C GLU A 244 5.21 -9.38 31.53
N ALA A 245 5.45 -8.87 30.32
CA ALA A 245 6.43 -9.42 29.38
C ALA A 245 7.89 -9.19 29.83
N GLY A 246 8.14 -8.35 30.84
CA GLY A 246 9.50 -8.00 31.25
C GLY A 246 10.26 -7.23 30.16
N ASN A 247 9.53 -6.47 29.33
CA ASN A 247 10.12 -5.60 28.30
C ASN A 247 9.57 -4.17 28.34
N TYR A 248 9.01 -3.72 29.46
CA TYR A 248 8.62 -2.33 29.64
C TYR A 248 9.84 -1.41 29.54
N LYS A 249 9.85 -0.56 28.51
CA LYS A 249 10.87 0.45 28.26
C LYS A 249 10.28 1.84 28.41
N THR A 250 11.12 2.78 28.82
CA THR A 250 10.75 4.18 28.95
C THR A 250 11.52 5.06 27.98
N ASP A 251 10.95 6.22 27.67
CA ASP A 251 11.69 7.32 27.07
C ASP A 251 12.70 7.92 28.07
N LYS A 252 13.40 8.97 27.62
CA LYS A 252 14.39 9.71 28.43
C LYS A 252 13.79 10.39 29.67
N ASP A 253 12.47 10.61 29.68
CA ASP A 253 11.75 11.30 30.75
C ASP A 253 11.03 10.31 31.69
N GLY A 254 11.20 8.99 31.46
CA GLY A 254 10.65 7.92 32.29
C GLY A 254 9.23 7.50 31.89
N ASN A 255 8.68 8.02 30.79
CA ASN A 255 7.34 7.66 30.34
C ASN A 255 7.35 6.37 29.53
N PHE A 256 6.23 5.63 29.55
CA PHE A 256 6.07 4.41 28.75
C PHE A 256 6.35 4.66 27.27
N HIS A 257 7.30 3.92 26.70
CA HIS A 257 7.66 4.00 25.29
C HIS A 257 7.15 2.75 24.56
N ILE A 258 6.13 2.93 23.73
CA ILE A 258 5.35 1.83 23.14
C ILE A 258 6.22 0.98 22.20
N ALA A 259 6.84 1.59 21.19
CA ALA A 259 7.64 0.91 20.19
C ALA A 259 8.83 0.15 20.79
N LYS A 260 9.59 0.74 21.73
CA LYS A 260 10.67 0.03 22.43
C LYS A 260 10.19 -1.14 23.28
N SER A 261 8.96 -1.08 23.78
CA SER A 261 8.39 -2.12 24.64
C SER A 261 7.84 -3.29 23.84
N TYR A 262 7.26 -3.02 22.67
CA TYR A 262 6.58 -4.00 21.83
C TYR A 262 7.37 -4.47 20.61
N GLY A 263 8.22 -3.61 20.06
CA GLY A 263 9.00 -3.88 18.85
C GLY A 263 10.30 -4.63 19.09
N PRO A 264 11.02 -4.94 18.00
CA PRO A 264 12.33 -5.53 18.07
C PRO A 264 13.32 -4.59 18.77
N GLU A 265 14.38 -5.15 19.35
CA GLU A 265 15.41 -4.37 20.07
C GLU A 265 16.12 -3.36 19.15
N LYS A 266 16.22 -3.68 17.86
CA LYS A 266 16.80 -2.81 16.82
C LYS A 266 15.96 -2.92 15.56
N TYR A 267 15.87 -1.83 14.82
CA TYR A 267 15.32 -1.86 13.47
C TYR A 267 16.12 -2.81 12.58
N ALA A 268 15.40 -3.60 11.77
CA ALA A 268 16.04 -4.34 10.70
C ALA A 268 16.65 -3.36 9.70
N GLU A 269 17.68 -3.80 8.98
CA GLU A 269 18.44 -2.93 8.07
C GLU A 269 17.54 -2.37 6.95
N GLY A 270 16.58 -3.17 6.47
CA GLY A 270 15.62 -2.71 5.47
C GLY A 270 14.68 -1.63 6.00
N ASP A 271 14.26 -1.71 7.27
CA ASP A 271 13.39 -0.70 7.89
C ASP A 271 14.12 0.61 8.10
N ARG A 272 15.34 0.50 8.64
CA ARG A 272 16.24 1.63 8.88
C ARG A 272 16.53 2.39 7.59
N SER A 273 16.93 1.68 6.54
CA SER A 273 17.30 2.30 5.27
C SER A 273 16.16 3.01 4.56
N ARG A 274 14.96 2.42 4.52
CA ARG A 274 13.78 3.05 3.92
C ARG A 274 13.31 4.25 4.72
N THR A 275 13.26 4.13 6.05
CA THR A 275 12.85 5.25 6.93
C THR A 275 13.82 6.42 6.82
N TYR A 276 15.13 6.15 6.94
CA TYR A 276 16.16 7.16 6.80
C TYR A 276 16.11 7.84 5.42
N ALA A 277 15.98 7.06 4.35
CA ALA A 277 15.91 7.60 2.99
C ALA A 277 14.67 8.45 2.76
N GLY A 278 13.49 8.02 3.25
CA GLY A 278 12.25 8.80 3.15
C GLY A 278 12.33 10.10 3.94
N ILE A 279 12.79 10.06 5.21
CA ILE A 279 12.94 11.27 6.04
C ILE A 279 13.92 12.25 5.39
N THR A 280 15.09 11.78 4.94
CA THR A 280 16.12 12.66 4.36
C THR A 280 15.79 13.15 2.95
N LEU A 281 14.88 12.48 2.24
CA LEU A 281 14.35 13.00 0.97
C LEU A 281 13.37 14.15 1.22
N LEU A 282 12.44 13.97 2.17
CA LEU A 282 11.42 14.97 2.50
C LEU A 282 12.00 16.17 3.26
N ASP A 283 12.95 15.92 4.16
CA ASP A 283 13.67 16.91 4.96
C ASP A 283 15.19 16.70 4.90
N PRO A 284 15.86 17.19 3.83
CA PRO A 284 17.31 17.01 3.64
C PRO A 284 18.20 17.63 4.73
N LYS A 285 17.65 18.52 5.57
CA LYS A 285 18.36 19.16 6.69
C LYS A 285 18.01 18.53 8.05
N SER A 286 17.22 17.45 8.06
CA SER A 286 16.90 16.72 9.29
C SER A 286 18.18 16.29 10.01
N LYS A 287 18.16 16.35 11.35
CA LYS A 287 19.32 16.03 12.19
C LYS A 287 19.49 14.53 12.46
N ILE A 288 18.64 13.69 11.88
CA ILE A 288 18.73 12.25 12.07
C ILE A 288 20.02 11.70 11.47
N THR A 289 20.55 10.63 12.05
CA THR A 289 21.64 9.84 11.48
C THR A 289 21.14 8.47 11.04
N TYR A 290 21.94 7.77 10.23
CA TYR A 290 21.57 6.41 9.82
C TYR A 290 21.65 5.45 11.01
N GLU A 291 22.51 5.76 11.98
CA GLU A 291 22.87 4.96 13.13
C GLU A 291 21.98 5.23 14.36
N ASP A 292 21.04 6.18 14.30
CA ASP A 292 20.10 6.48 15.39
C ASP A 292 19.36 5.20 15.83
N GLU A 293 19.25 4.95 17.14
CA GLU A 293 18.61 3.72 17.62
C GLU A 293 17.14 3.63 17.19
N GLU A 294 16.48 4.77 17.01
CA GLU A 294 15.09 4.91 16.62
C GLU A 294 14.83 6.21 15.85
N TYR A 295 13.70 6.27 15.16
CA TYR A 295 13.21 7.48 14.49
C TYR A 295 11.84 7.86 15.07
N GLU A 296 11.64 9.12 15.44
CA GLU A 296 10.33 9.57 15.92
C GLU A 296 9.31 9.54 14.77
N LEU A 297 8.12 9.00 15.03
CA LEU A 297 7.04 8.89 14.05
C LEU A 297 6.64 10.25 13.46
N PHE A 298 6.23 11.19 14.31
CA PHE A 298 5.72 12.50 13.88
C PHE A 298 6.80 13.56 13.94
N ARG A 299 7.18 14.05 12.77
CA ARG A 299 8.30 14.98 12.59
C ARG A 299 7.81 16.34 12.10
N SER A 300 8.41 17.40 12.60
CA SER A 300 8.31 18.73 11.99
C SER A 300 9.43 18.89 10.96
N PRO A 301 9.15 19.47 9.78
CA PRO A 301 10.21 19.79 8.83
C PRO A 301 11.23 20.75 9.46
N THR A 302 12.52 20.56 9.16
CA THR A 302 13.58 21.47 9.61
C THR A 302 13.40 22.89 9.03
N ASP A 303 12.88 22.99 7.81
CA ASP A 303 12.44 24.26 7.23
C ASP A 303 10.97 24.53 7.57
N PRO A 304 10.66 25.53 8.42
CA PRO A 304 9.27 25.84 8.81
C PRO A 304 8.40 26.32 7.64
N ASN A 305 9.00 26.71 6.51
CA ASN A 305 8.27 27.12 5.31
C ASN A 305 8.07 25.97 4.30
N LYS A 306 8.59 24.77 4.57
CA LYS A 306 8.41 23.62 3.67
C LYS A 306 6.93 23.32 3.52
N LYS A 307 6.47 23.33 2.26
CA LYS A 307 5.17 22.79 1.85
C LYS A 307 5.40 21.64 0.90
N PHE A 308 4.88 20.47 1.25
CA PHE A 308 4.96 19.28 0.43
C PHE A 308 3.90 19.30 -0.66
N THR A 309 4.23 18.65 -1.76
CA THR A 309 3.43 18.49 -2.96
C THR A 309 3.15 17.01 -3.20
N LEU A 310 2.25 16.70 -4.13
CA LEU A 310 2.05 15.32 -4.59
C LEU A 310 3.33 14.75 -5.18
N GLU A 311 4.10 15.57 -5.89
CA GLU A 311 5.37 15.16 -6.46
C GLU A 311 6.41 14.77 -5.39
N ASP A 312 6.41 15.43 -4.22
CA ASP A 312 7.25 15.00 -3.08
C ASP A 312 6.85 13.59 -2.60
N ALA A 313 5.54 13.30 -2.53
CA ALA A 313 5.03 11.98 -2.13
C ALA A 313 5.38 10.89 -3.17
N PHE A 314 5.18 11.16 -4.47
CA PHE A 314 5.55 10.25 -5.54
C PHE A 314 7.06 10.00 -5.59
N ALA A 315 7.87 11.04 -5.36
CA ALA A 315 9.32 10.93 -5.31
C ALA A 315 9.78 10.05 -4.14
N MET A 316 9.10 10.13 -2.99
CA MET A 316 9.37 9.29 -1.84
C MET A 316 9.14 7.81 -2.14
N GLN A 317 7.99 7.46 -2.73
CA GLN A 317 7.69 6.08 -3.13
C GLN A 317 8.63 5.53 -4.21
N ARG A 318 9.24 6.41 -5.01
CA ARG A 318 10.25 6.08 -6.04
C ARG A 318 11.69 6.06 -5.53
N ASN A 319 11.90 6.41 -4.27
CA ASN A 319 13.23 6.69 -3.76
C ASN A 319 14.11 5.45 -3.73
N ARG A 320 15.27 5.55 -4.39
CA ARG A 320 16.29 4.51 -4.47
C ARG A 320 17.67 5.04 -4.10
N PHE A 321 17.68 5.99 -3.16
CA PHE A 321 18.86 6.63 -2.57
C PHE A 321 19.60 7.61 -3.46
N GLU A 322 19.02 8.05 -4.58
CA GLU A 322 19.66 8.99 -5.50
C GLU A 322 20.06 10.31 -4.83
N HIS A 323 19.27 10.77 -3.85
CA HIS A 323 19.54 11.99 -3.07
C HIS A 323 20.69 11.82 -2.06
N LEU A 324 21.13 10.60 -1.78
CA LEU A 324 22.22 10.30 -0.83
C LEU A 324 23.61 10.28 -1.50
N ASN A 325 23.72 10.77 -2.74
CA ASN A 325 24.99 11.02 -3.44
C ASN A 325 25.96 9.81 -3.44
N GLY A 326 25.42 8.61 -3.61
CA GLY A 326 26.21 7.37 -3.69
C GLY A 326 26.63 6.77 -2.35
N ARG A 327 26.15 7.31 -1.20
CA ARG A 327 26.33 6.67 0.12
C ARG A 327 25.73 5.27 0.13
N PHE A 328 24.53 5.12 -0.41
CA PHE A 328 23.83 3.84 -0.53
C PHE A 328 23.50 3.52 -1.98
N VAL A 329 23.39 2.23 -2.26
CA VAL A 329 22.98 1.65 -3.53
C VAL A 329 21.84 0.67 -3.24
N PRO A 330 20.77 0.63 -4.03
CA PRO A 330 19.75 -0.41 -3.90
C PRO A 330 20.34 -1.82 -4.01
N ASP A 331 19.91 -2.72 -3.14
CA ASP A 331 20.43 -4.08 -3.04
C ASP A 331 20.04 -5.00 -4.20
N ASP A 332 18.96 -4.70 -4.92
CA ASP A 332 18.64 -5.32 -6.23
C ASP A 332 19.67 -5.02 -7.33
N GLN A 333 20.63 -4.11 -7.09
CA GLN A 333 21.77 -3.85 -7.98
C GLN A 333 23.04 -4.58 -7.55
N ILE A 334 23.00 -5.45 -6.54
CA ILE A 334 24.12 -6.31 -6.19
C ILE A 334 24.51 -7.13 -7.42
N GLY A 335 25.76 -6.99 -7.87
CA GLY A 335 26.29 -7.65 -9.08
C GLY A 335 26.10 -6.89 -10.40
N VAL A 336 25.47 -5.71 -10.39
CA VAL A 336 25.29 -4.86 -11.60
C VAL A 336 26.42 -3.84 -11.78
N LYS A 337 27.16 -3.49 -10.71
CA LYS A 337 28.28 -2.54 -10.76
C LYS A 337 29.57 -3.16 -11.32
N LYS A 338 29.56 -3.49 -12.62
CA LYS A 338 30.75 -3.98 -13.34
C LYS A 338 31.91 -2.96 -13.28
N GLN A 339 33.03 -3.28 -12.63
CA GLN A 339 34.29 -2.53 -12.82
C GLN A 339 34.96 -2.84 -14.18
N GLY A 340 34.22 -2.75 -15.27
CA GLY A 340 34.75 -3.01 -16.62
C GLY A 340 35.16 -4.46 -16.89
N ASP A 341 34.94 -5.38 -15.95
CA ASP A 341 34.99 -6.82 -16.12
C ASP A 341 33.58 -7.42 -15.97
N ASP A 342 33.44 -8.74 -16.15
CA ASP A 342 32.19 -9.50 -16.01
C ASP A 342 31.67 -9.58 -14.56
N GLY A 343 32.14 -8.72 -13.66
CA GLY A 343 31.79 -8.69 -12.25
C GLY A 343 32.55 -9.72 -11.41
N ALA A 344 33.52 -10.43 -12.00
CA ALA A 344 34.31 -11.45 -11.32
C ALA A 344 35.22 -10.89 -10.22
N ASN A 345 35.60 -9.60 -10.27
CA ASN A 345 36.49 -8.98 -9.28
C ASN A 345 35.81 -7.90 -8.41
N ASP A 346 34.50 -7.71 -8.53
CA ASP A 346 33.80 -6.72 -7.74
C ASP A 346 33.77 -7.13 -6.25
N ALA A 347 34.54 -6.43 -5.43
CA ALA A 347 34.39 -6.51 -3.98
C ALA A 347 32.99 -6.00 -3.61
N VAL A 348 32.06 -6.92 -3.33
CA VAL A 348 30.70 -6.58 -2.89
C VAL A 348 30.78 -5.77 -1.60
N ARG A 349 30.62 -4.44 -1.71
CA ARG A 349 30.53 -3.52 -0.56
C ARG A 349 29.18 -3.67 0.13
N LYS A 350 29.03 -4.75 0.90
CA LYS A 350 27.79 -5.10 1.63
C LYS A 350 27.27 -3.96 2.52
N ASP A 351 28.15 -3.08 2.97
CA ASP A 351 27.83 -1.89 3.75
C ASP A 351 27.09 -0.80 2.95
N GLN A 352 27.24 -0.76 1.62
CA GLN A 352 26.59 0.22 0.75
C GLN A 352 25.26 -0.25 0.18
N TYR A 353 25.05 -1.55 0.02
CA TYR A 353 23.81 -2.10 -0.54
C TYR A 353 22.73 -2.14 0.53
N LYS A 354 21.62 -1.42 0.30
CA LYS A 354 20.50 -1.26 1.22
C LYS A 354 19.18 -1.52 0.52
N TYR A 355 18.18 -1.94 1.28
CA TYR A 355 16.84 -2.18 0.76
C TYR A 355 16.13 -0.86 0.46
N ALA A 356 15.84 -0.61 -0.81
CA ALA A 356 15.26 0.66 -1.25
C ALA A 356 13.75 0.76 -0.97
N LEU A 357 13.25 1.99 -0.90
CA LEU A 357 11.81 2.23 -0.75
C LEU A 357 11.10 1.91 -2.07
N GLY A 358 11.59 2.45 -3.19
CA GLY A 358 11.15 2.07 -4.54
C GLY A 358 11.86 0.82 -5.07
N ASN A 359 11.78 -0.30 -4.34
CA ASN A 359 12.42 -1.57 -4.74
C ASN A 359 11.59 -2.34 -5.80
N GLU A 360 12.15 -3.44 -6.28
CA GLU A 360 11.63 -4.33 -7.31
C GLU A 360 10.46 -5.21 -6.86
N ASN A 361 10.23 -5.32 -5.55
CA ASN A 361 9.13 -6.10 -5.00
C ASN A 361 7.84 -5.27 -4.88
N VAL A 362 7.89 -3.95 -5.11
CA VAL A 362 6.71 -3.10 -5.11
C VAL A 362 5.74 -3.56 -6.20
N ILE A 363 4.51 -3.87 -5.82
CA ILE A 363 3.43 -4.29 -6.71
C ILE A 363 2.27 -3.30 -6.74
N ASP A 364 2.17 -2.43 -5.75
CA ASP A 364 1.22 -1.34 -5.73
C ASP A 364 1.80 -0.17 -4.94
N ALA A 365 1.61 1.04 -5.44
CA ALA A 365 1.96 2.25 -4.73
C ALA A 365 0.81 3.24 -4.84
N HIS A 366 0.34 3.74 -3.70
CA HIS A 366 -0.81 4.64 -3.67
C HIS A 366 -0.55 5.86 -2.80
N VAL A 367 -1.15 6.98 -3.21
CA VAL A 367 -1.20 8.21 -2.40
C VAL A 367 -2.64 8.68 -2.32
N TYR A 368 -3.21 8.64 -1.13
CA TYR A 368 -4.44 9.31 -0.82
C TYR A 368 -4.21 10.81 -0.62
N GLN A 369 -5.05 11.61 -1.27
CA GLN A 369 -5.11 13.05 -1.12
C GLN A 369 -6.50 13.43 -0.59
N ILE A 370 -6.56 13.71 0.70
CA ILE A 370 -7.80 14.01 1.41
C ILE A 370 -7.99 15.51 1.47
N ASP A 371 -8.78 16.02 0.53
CA ASP A 371 -9.09 17.45 0.42
C ASP A 371 -10.38 17.78 1.17
N PRO A 372 -10.32 18.59 2.25
CA PRO A 372 -11.49 18.97 3.01
C PRO A 372 -12.46 19.88 2.22
N LYS A 373 -12.09 20.43 1.06
CA LYS A 373 -12.98 21.26 0.22
C LYS A 373 -13.92 20.44 -0.67
N LEU A 374 -13.64 19.16 -0.89
CA LEU A 374 -14.52 18.27 -1.67
C LEU A 374 -15.78 17.88 -0.88
N PRO A 375 -16.84 17.40 -1.55
CA PRO A 375 -17.99 16.81 -0.85
C PRO A 375 -17.60 15.55 -0.07
N LYS A 376 -18.23 15.32 1.08
CA LYS A 376 -17.92 14.15 1.93
C LYS A 376 -18.00 12.83 1.17
N SER A 377 -18.99 12.66 0.30
CA SER A 377 -19.16 11.42 -0.48
C SER A 377 -17.98 11.11 -1.39
N TYR A 378 -17.22 12.11 -1.85
CA TYR A 378 -16.02 11.90 -2.66
C TYR A 378 -14.90 11.28 -1.82
N GLY A 379 -14.87 11.55 -0.51
CA GLY A 379 -13.78 11.22 0.42
C GLY A 379 -12.51 12.04 0.14
N GLY A 380 -11.96 11.88 -1.06
CA GLY A 380 -10.77 12.52 -1.57
C GLY A 380 -10.42 11.93 -2.94
N LYS A 381 -9.12 11.83 -3.22
CA LYS A 381 -8.58 11.11 -4.38
C LYS A 381 -7.59 10.05 -3.93
N VAL A 382 -7.52 8.94 -4.65
CA VAL A 382 -6.36 8.04 -4.63
C VAL A 382 -5.58 8.26 -5.92
N TRP A 383 -4.31 8.57 -5.78
CA TRP A 383 -3.32 8.56 -6.85
C TRP A 383 -2.75 7.15 -6.89
N LEU A 384 -3.23 6.35 -7.83
CA LEU A 384 -2.94 4.92 -7.93
C LEU A 384 -1.78 4.70 -8.90
N GLY A 385 -0.69 4.14 -8.40
CA GLY A 385 0.46 3.64 -9.14
C GLY A 385 0.47 2.11 -9.11
N LEU A 386 -0.54 1.49 -9.73
CA LEU A 386 -0.78 0.03 -9.71
C LEU A 386 0.32 -0.75 -10.45
N GLY A 387 1.43 -1.01 -9.77
CA GLY A 387 2.63 -1.67 -10.28
C GLY A 387 3.88 -1.21 -9.53
N PRO A 388 5.09 -1.58 -10.00
CA PRO A 388 6.34 -1.10 -9.40
C PRO A 388 6.44 0.43 -9.43
N SER A 389 6.66 1.05 -8.27
CA SER A 389 6.60 2.51 -8.11
C SER A 389 7.61 3.26 -9.00
N ARG A 390 8.74 2.62 -9.32
CA ARG A 390 9.87 3.20 -10.04
C ARG A 390 9.49 3.78 -11.40
N ASN A 391 8.80 2.99 -12.23
CA ASN A 391 8.45 3.34 -13.61
C ASN A 391 6.94 3.20 -13.89
N THR A 392 6.11 3.37 -12.86
CA THR A 392 4.64 3.41 -13.00
C THR A 392 4.14 4.83 -12.75
N PRO A 393 3.24 5.38 -13.60
CA PRO A 393 2.62 6.68 -13.36
C PRO A 393 1.54 6.62 -12.28
N TYR A 394 1.41 7.68 -11.48
CA TYR A 394 0.33 7.84 -10.50
C TYR A 394 -0.90 8.49 -11.14
N VAL A 395 -2.02 7.76 -11.18
CA VAL A 395 -3.27 8.20 -11.84
C VAL A 395 -4.36 8.52 -10.81
N PRO A 396 -5.04 9.67 -10.88
CA PRO A 396 -6.00 10.09 -9.85
C PRO A 396 -7.40 9.50 -10.06
N PHE A 397 -7.99 8.97 -8.98
CA PHE A 397 -9.37 8.49 -8.93
C PHE A 397 -10.09 9.07 -7.71
N TYR A 398 -11.28 9.63 -7.90
CA TYR A 398 -12.12 10.03 -6.77
C TYR A 398 -12.66 8.80 -6.02
N GLY A 399 -12.85 8.91 -4.71
CA GLY A 399 -13.32 7.79 -3.88
C GLY A 399 -14.77 7.36 -4.14
N ASN A 400 -15.58 8.19 -4.81
CA ASN A 400 -17.00 7.92 -5.07
C ASN A 400 -17.30 7.25 -6.41
N VAL A 401 -16.29 6.81 -7.16
CA VAL A 401 -16.51 6.05 -8.40
C VAL A 401 -17.43 4.84 -8.16
N GLN A 402 -18.26 4.53 -9.16
CA GLN A 402 -19.22 3.43 -9.12
C GLN A 402 -18.74 2.21 -9.91
N ASP A 403 -17.70 2.38 -10.74
CA ASP A 403 -17.03 1.27 -11.40
C ASP A 403 -15.57 1.66 -11.70
N THR A 404 -14.74 0.66 -11.97
CA THR A 404 -13.36 0.83 -12.45
C THR A 404 -13.21 0.29 -13.87
N TYR A 405 -12.19 0.79 -14.57
CA TYR A 405 -11.94 0.37 -15.94
C TYR A 405 -11.59 -1.11 -16.04
N LYS A 406 -12.05 -1.76 -17.12
CA LYS A 406 -11.93 -3.21 -17.33
C LYS A 406 -10.50 -3.75 -17.21
N ALA A 407 -9.48 -2.96 -17.57
CA ALA A 407 -8.07 -3.39 -17.49
C ALA A 407 -7.56 -3.55 -16.05
N PHE A 408 -8.25 -3.01 -15.05
CA PHE A 408 -7.92 -3.25 -13.64
C PHE A 408 -8.43 -4.60 -13.12
N LYS A 409 -9.28 -5.31 -13.87
CA LYS A 409 -10.03 -6.47 -13.40
C LYS A 409 -9.48 -7.85 -13.79
N PRO A 410 -8.54 -8.04 -14.76
CA PRO A 410 -8.05 -9.38 -15.06
C PRO A 410 -7.36 -10.03 -13.86
N GLN A 411 -7.80 -11.24 -13.53
CA GLN A 411 -7.24 -12.07 -12.47
C GLN A 411 -6.28 -13.11 -13.05
N THR A 412 -5.11 -12.65 -13.51
CA THR A 412 -4.11 -13.52 -14.14
C THR A 412 -2.81 -13.56 -13.32
N ALA A 413 -2.27 -14.77 -13.15
CA ALA A 413 -1.00 -15.02 -12.45
C ALA A 413 0.25 -14.67 -13.29
N THR A 414 0.10 -14.60 -14.60
CA THR A 414 1.16 -14.20 -15.54
C THR A 414 0.69 -13.07 -16.43
N TYR A 415 1.62 -12.50 -17.19
CA TYR A 415 1.36 -11.37 -18.08
C TYR A 415 0.09 -11.57 -18.93
N ASP A 416 -0.81 -10.60 -18.82
CA ASP A 416 -2.01 -10.47 -19.65
C ASP A 416 -1.96 -9.08 -20.32
N PRO A 417 -1.95 -8.99 -21.65
CA PRO A 417 -1.90 -7.72 -22.35
C PRO A 417 -3.15 -6.84 -22.13
N ASN A 418 -4.24 -7.40 -21.60
CA ASN A 418 -5.46 -6.66 -21.21
C ASN A 418 -5.42 -6.15 -19.76
N SER A 419 -4.40 -6.52 -18.98
CA SER A 419 -4.21 -6.05 -17.61
C SER A 419 -3.39 -4.77 -17.57
N TRP A 420 -3.91 -3.80 -16.82
CA TRP A 420 -3.23 -2.54 -16.50
C TRP A 420 -1.91 -2.82 -15.78
N TYR A 421 -1.97 -3.60 -14.70
CA TYR A 421 -0.82 -3.97 -13.89
C TYR A 421 0.26 -4.62 -14.76
N TRP A 422 -0.09 -5.65 -15.54
CA TRP A 422 0.92 -6.38 -16.31
C TRP A 422 1.56 -5.53 -17.41
N THR A 423 0.80 -4.62 -18.02
CA THR A 423 1.32 -3.67 -19.01
C THR A 423 2.34 -2.71 -18.38
N VAL A 424 2.02 -2.08 -17.25
CA VAL A 424 2.96 -1.15 -16.58
C VAL A 424 4.14 -1.88 -15.95
N TRP A 425 3.91 -3.08 -15.41
CA TRP A 425 4.95 -3.96 -14.91
C TRP A 425 5.95 -4.31 -16.02
N HIS A 426 5.49 -4.67 -17.22
CA HIS A 426 6.37 -4.99 -18.33
C HIS A 426 7.21 -3.78 -18.80
N ILE A 427 6.61 -2.59 -18.86
CA ILE A 427 7.33 -1.33 -19.10
C ILE A 427 8.46 -1.15 -18.07
N ASP A 428 8.17 -1.34 -16.78
CA ASP A 428 9.16 -1.25 -15.72
C ASP A 428 10.29 -2.28 -15.89
N GLN A 429 9.95 -3.54 -16.18
CA GLN A 429 10.93 -4.60 -16.42
C GLN A 429 11.85 -4.31 -17.60
N MET A 430 11.31 -3.78 -18.71
CA MET A 430 12.12 -3.37 -19.85
C MET A 430 13.07 -2.23 -19.45
N ALA A 431 12.60 -1.25 -18.68
CA ALA A 431 13.41 -0.12 -18.21
C ALA A 431 14.55 -0.57 -17.30
N ILE A 432 14.26 -1.39 -16.28
CA ILE A 432 15.23 -1.83 -15.28
C ILE A 432 16.30 -2.74 -15.87
N LYS A 433 15.92 -3.66 -16.77
CA LYS A 433 16.87 -4.61 -17.39
C LYS A 433 17.72 -3.99 -18.50
N ASN A 434 17.38 -2.79 -18.96
CA ASN A 434 18.04 -2.11 -20.08
C ASN A 434 18.31 -0.63 -19.76
N GLN A 435 18.93 -0.36 -18.60
CA GLN A 435 19.24 1.01 -18.16
C GLN A 435 20.15 1.78 -19.11
N ASP A 436 20.98 1.09 -19.88
CA ASP A 436 21.84 1.69 -20.91
C ASP A 436 21.05 2.23 -22.11
N ILE A 437 19.86 1.68 -22.37
CA ILE A 437 18.96 2.13 -23.44
C ILE A 437 17.96 3.15 -22.92
N PHE A 438 17.32 2.86 -21.78
CA PHE A 438 16.21 3.67 -21.29
C PHE A 438 16.61 4.70 -20.24
N GLY A 439 17.65 4.47 -19.47
CA GLY A 439 18.09 5.36 -18.38
C GLY A 439 16.92 5.84 -17.53
N LYS A 440 16.72 7.16 -17.46
CA LYS A 440 15.60 7.81 -16.75
C LYS A 440 14.41 8.17 -17.65
N SER A 441 14.48 7.89 -18.96
CA SER A 441 13.49 8.39 -19.93
C SER A 441 12.05 7.95 -19.63
N VAL A 442 11.87 6.74 -19.10
CA VAL A 442 10.55 6.22 -18.70
C VAL A 442 10.00 7.00 -17.51
N GLN A 443 10.82 7.21 -16.48
CA GLN A 443 10.42 8.04 -15.34
C GLN A 443 10.13 9.48 -15.73
N ASP A 444 10.96 10.08 -16.58
CA ASP A 444 10.81 11.47 -17.00
C ASP A 444 9.53 11.66 -17.82
N HIS A 445 9.18 10.67 -18.64
CA HIS A 445 7.91 10.62 -19.37
C HIS A 445 6.71 10.56 -18.42
N TRP A 446 6.73 9.69 -17.40
CA TRP A 446 5.64 9.62 -16.42
C TRP A 446 5.53 10.86 -15.55
N LYS A 447 6.66 11.42 -15.08
CA LYS A 447 6.67 12.68 -14.32
C LYS A 447 6.10 13.85 -15.12
N LEU A 448 6.30 13.87 -16.43
CA LEU A 448 5.69 14.89 -17.30
C LEU A 448 4.16 14.72 -17.37
N MET A 449 3.68 13.49 -17.54
CA MET A 449 2.24 13.19 -17.54
C MET A 449 1.60 13.47 -16.18
N GLU A 450 2.26 13.14 -15.08
CA GLU A 450 1.76 13.38 -13.72
C GLU A 450 1.55 14.86 -13.44
N LYS A 451 2.44 15.74 -13.90
CA LYS A 451 2.22 17.18 -13.81
C LYS A 451 0.94 17.61 -14.52
N GLN A 452 0.65 17.02 -15.67
CA GLN A 452 -0.60 17.27 -16.39
C GLN A 452 -1.80 16.70 -15.63
N PHE A 453 -1.70 15.48 -15.09
CA PHE A 453 -2.76 14.88 -14.29
C PHE A 453 -3.09 15.72 -13.05
N ILE A 454 -2.07 16.21 -12.34
CA ILE A 454 -2.23 17.13 -11.20
C ILE A 454 -2.98 18.39 -11.64
N ALA A 455 -2.52 19.07 -12.71
CA ALA A 455 -3.15 20.29 -13.19
C ALA A 455 -4.61 20.09 -13.67
N ASP A 456 -4.90 18.97 -14.34
CA ASP A 456 -6.27 18.66 -14.80
C ASP A 456 -7.17 18.23 -13.65
N GLN A 457 -6.63 17.52 -12.66
CA GLN A 457 -7.35 17.14 -11.47
C GLN A 457 -7.70 18.35 -10.60
N GLU A 458 -6.79 19.33 -10.47
CA GLU A 458 -7.06 20.59 -9.77
C GLU A 458 -8.25 21.35 -10.39
N LYS A 459 -8.36 21.38 -11.72
CA LYS A 459 -9.52 22.00 -12.40
C LYS A 459 -10.83 21.28 -12.06
N LYS A 460 -10.82 19.94 -12.10
CA LYS A 460 -11.99 19.12 -11.72
C LYS A 460 -12.36 19.32 -10.25
N ASP A 461 -11.37 19.46 -9.37
CA ASP A 461 -11.62 19.73 -7.95
C ASP A 461 -12.31 21.08 -7.75
N ILE A 462 -11.86 22.13 -8.45
CA ILE A 462 -12.48 23.45 -8.41
C ILE A 462 -13.96 23.40 -8.83
N GLU A 463 -14.28 22.64 -9.88
CA GLU A 463 -15.66 22.42 -10.31
C GLU A 463 -16.50 21.74 -9.20
N ASN A 464 -15.91 20.73 -8.56
CA ASN A 464 -16.58 19.92 -7.53
C ASN A 464 -16.66 20.59 -6.15
N TYR A 465 -15.84 21.61 -5.84
CA TYR A 465 -15.92 22.32 -4.55
C TYR A 465 -17.28 22.96 -4.31
N SER A 466 -17.96 23.39 -5.38
CA SER A 466 -19.31 23.93 -5.30
C SER A 466 -20.34 22.94 -4.72
N LEU A 467 -20.04 21.64 -4.76
CA LEU A 467 -20.91 20.57 -4.29
C LEU A 467 -20.71 20.21 -2.80
N LYS A 468 -19.73 20.84 -2.11
CA LYS A 468 -19.30 20.44 -0.76
C LYS A 468 -20.46 20.27 0.23
N ASP A 469 -21.37 21.24 0.23
CA ASP A 469 -22.52 21.31 1.14
C ASP A 469 -23.84 20.92 0.44
N GLN A 470 -23.75 20.23 -0.70
CA GLN A 470 -24.88 19.80 -1.52
C GLN A 470 -24.85 18.26 -1.71
N PRO A 471 -25.20 17.47 -0.67
CA PRO A 471 -25.03 16.02 -0.69
C PRO A 471 -25.79 15.32 -1.82
N ASP A 472 -27.01 15.76 -2.14
CA ASP A 472 -27.81 15.17 -3.23
C ASP A 472 -27.19 15.48 -4.60
N ALA A 473 -26.66 16.70 -4.80
CA ALA A 473 -25.97 17.07 -6.03
C ALA A 473 -24.63 16.34 -6.18
N ALA A 474 -23.87 16.20 -5.08
CA ALA A 474 -22.65 15.42 -5.04
C ALA A 474 -22.92 13.93 -5.34
N LYS A 475 -24.04 13.38 -4.86
CA LYS A 475 -24.47 12.01 -5.18
C LYS A 475 -24.87 11.89 -6.66
N ALA A 476 -25.60 12.86 -7.19
CA ALA A 476 -25.98 12.90 -8.61
C ALA A 476 -24.77 13.02 -9.55
N ALA A 477 -23.66 13.59 -9.07
CA ALA A 477 -22.42 13.71 -9.83
C ALA A 477 -21.64 12.38 -9.97
N GLU A 478 -21.91 11.36 -9.16
CA GLU A 478 -21.17 10.08 -9.17
C GLU A 478 -21.15 9.41 -10.56
N GLY A 479 -22.27 9.47 -11.29
CA GLY A 479 -22.34 8.90 -12.63
C GLY A 479 -21.42 9.61 -13.63
N LYS A 480 -21.33 10.94 -13.56
CA LYS A 480 -20.40 11.72 -14.38
C LYS A 480 -18.94 11.45 -13.95
N VAL A 481 -18.66 11.45 -12.65
CA VAL A 481 -17.33 11.15 -12.10
C VAL A 481 -16.85 9.78 -12.56
N THR A 482 -17.72 8.77 -12.49
CA THR A 482 -17.41 7.41 -12.94
C THR A 482 -17.16 7.37 -14.44
N LYS A 483 -18.01 8.01 -15.24
CA LYS A 483 -17.82 8.09 -16.70
C LYS A 483 -16.48 8.75 -17.06
N ASP A 484 -16.17 9.91 -16.47
CA ASP A 484 -14.92 10.63 -16.71
C ASP A 484 -13.69 9.80 -16.31
N SER A 485 -13.80 9.03 -15.22
CA SER A 485 -12.76 8.10 -14.77
C SER A 485 -12.55 6.95 -15.77
N LEU A 486 -13.63 6.30 -16.23
CA LEU A 486 -13.55 5.22 -17.20
C LEU A 486 -12.94 5.68 -18.54
N GLU A 487 -13.36 6.86 -19.03
CA GLU A 487 -12.82 7.44 -20.27
C GLU A 487 -11.35 7.83 -20.12
N MET A 488 -10.95 8.38 -18.97
CA MET A 488 -9.54 8.67 -18.68
C MET A 488 -8.71 7.38 -18.67
N SER A 489 -9.17 6.35 -17.97
CA SER A 489 -8.49 5.05 -17.91
C SER A 489 -8.39 4.40 -19.28
N ASP A 490 -9.42 4.46 -20.12
CA ASP A 490 -9.37 3.90 -21.48
C ASP A 490 -8.27 4.56 -22.32
N ARG A 491 -8.22 5.90 -22.33
CA ARG A 491 -7.17 6.65 -23.04
C ARG A 491 -5.77 6.36 -22.51
N LEU A 492 -5.62 6.32 -21.19
CA LEU A 492 -4.31 6.06 -20.55
C LEU A 492 -3.84 4.64 -20.79
N PHE A 493 -4.73 3.66 -20.71
CA PHE A 493 -4.38 2.27 -20.99
C PHE A 493 -3.91 2.11 -22.43
N GLN A 494 -4.62 2.72 -23.40
CA GLN A 494 -4.18 2.72 -24.79
C GLN A 494 -2.78 3.36 -24.95
N HIS A 495 -2.54 4.49 -24.30
CA HIS A 495 -1.21 5.12 -24.28
C HIS A 495 -0.13 4.22 -23.68
N PHE A 496 -0.44 3.46 -22.63
CA PHE A 496 0.52 2.50 -22.05
C PHE A 496 0.83 1.37 -23.02
N LYS A 497 -0.16 0.83 -23.73
CA LYS A 497 0.06 -0.18 -24.78
C LYS A 497 0.93 0.35 -25.90
N ASP A 498 0.73 1.61 -26.31
CA ASP A 498 1.53 2.21 -27.38
C ASP A 498 2.97 2.53 -26.93
N TYR A 499 3.14 2.95 -25.67
CA TYR A 499 4.45 3.17 -25.08
C TYR A 499 5.23 1.86 -24.86
N GLU A 500 4.55 0.80 -24.41
CA GLU A 500 5.10 -0.56 -24.30
C GLU A 500 5.64 -1.04 -25.66
N LYS A 501 4.84 -0.95 -26.73
CA LYS A 501 5.28 -1.30 -28.10
C LYS A 501 6.44 -0.45 -28.59
N LEU A 502 6.48 0.83 -28.23
CA LEU A 502 7.59 1.72 -28.58
C LEU A 502 8.90 1.25 -27.91
N MET A 503 8.84 0.84 -26.64
CA MET A 503 9.98 0.30 -25.92
C MET A 503 10.46 -1.03 -26.50
N GLU A 504 9.53 -1.94 -26.84
CA GLU A 504 9.85 -3.21 -27.51
C GLU A 504 10.63 -2.96 -28.82
N LYS A 505 10.15 -2.06 -29.68
CA LYS A 505 10.84 -1.70 -30.93
C LYS A 505 12.25 -1.13 -30.69
N ARG A 506 12.44 -0.35 -29.62
CA ARG A 506 13.77 0.16 -29.26
C ARG A 506 14.71 -0.96 -28.82
N LEU A 507 14.21 -1.95 -28.09
CA LEU A 507 14.99 -3.14 -27.74
C LEU A 507 15.36 -3.95 -28.98
N GLU A 508 14.40 -4.18 -29.88
CA GLU A 508 14.64 -4.90 -31.14
C GLU A 508 15.72 -4.20 -31.99
N ALA A 509 15.65 -2.87 -32.11
CA ALA A 509 16.66 -2.08 -32.82
C ALA A 509 18.06 -2.19 -32.19
N ALA A 510 18.14 -2.43 -30.88
CA ALA A 510 19.38 -2.69 -30.15
C ALA A 510 19.79 -4.19 -30.15
N GLY A 511 19.07 -5.05 -30.89
CA GLY A 511 19.33 -6.49 -30.95
C GLY A 511 18.92 -7.26 -29.70
N ARG A 512 18.08 -6.68 -28.84
CA ARG A 512 17.51 -7.30 -27.63
C ARG A 512 16.07 -7.70 -27.87
N LYS A 513 15.57 -8.65 -27.08
CA LYS A 513 14.16 -9.07 -27.11
C LYS A 513 13.54 -8.84 -25.73
N SER A 514 12.24 -8.58 -25.72
CA SER A 514 11.43 -8.69 -24.51
C SER A 514 10.50 -9.90 -24.64
N ASP A 515 10.34 -10.66 -23.55
CA ASP A 515 9.36 -11.73 -23.44
C ASP A 515 8.62 -11.57 -22.11
N PRO A 516 7.51 -10.81 -22.09
CA PRO A 516 6.76 -10.57 -20.87
C PRO A 516 6.11 -11.84 -20.32
N TYR A 517 5.75 -12.79 -21.18
CA TYR A 517 5.16 -14.07 -20.77
C TYR A 517 6.17 -14.94 -20.04
N ARG A 518 7.41 -14.98 -20.51
CA ARG A 518 8.50 -15.67 -19.79
C ARG A 518 8.91 -14.91 -18.53
N ALA A 519 9.02 -13.59 -18.59
CA ALA A 519 9.47 -12.77 -17.48
C ALA A 519 8.51 -12.85 -16.27
N SER A 520 7.20 -12.96 -16.54
CA SER A 520 6.15 -13.07 -15.51
C SER A 520 6.01 -14.48 -14.90
N GLN A 521 6.77 -15.47 -15.38
CA GLN A 521 6.81 -16.80 -14.77
C GLN A 521 7.75 -16.84 -13.55
N PRO A 522 7.62 -17.86 -12.68
CA PRO A 522 8.55 -18.09 -11.59
C PRO A 522 10.03 -18.04 -12.01
N ASP A 523 10.88 -17.45 -11.16
CA ASP A 523 12.32 -17.33 -11.42
C ASP A 523 13.06 -18.66 -11.49
N ASP A 524 12.55 -19.70 -10.82
CA ASP A 524 13.09 -21.06 -10.85
C ASP A 524 12.62 -21.89 -12.06
N LYS A 525 11.69 -21.36 -12.87
CA LYS A 525 11.21 -22.05 -14.05
C LYS A 525 12.36 -22.23 -15.04
N GLN A 526 12.72 -23.48 -15.33
CA GLN A 526 13.71 -23.80 -16.34
C GLN A 526 13.18 -23.44 -17.73
N ASP A 527 14.02 -22.78 -18.52
CA ASP A 527 13.77 -22.65 -19.94
C ASP A 527 13.80 -24.05 -20.56
N PRO A 528 12.88 -24.39 -21.46
CA PRO A 528 12.99 -25.64 -22.20
C PRO A 528 14.38 -25.69 -22.82
N SER A 529 15.11 -26.78 -22.56
CA SER A 529 16.42 -27.03 -23.14
C SER A 529 16.31 -26.82 -24.65
N THR A 530 16.94 -25.75 -25.16
CA THR A 530 17.17 -25.38 -26.56
C THR A 530 16.36 -26.14 -27.63
N PRO A 531 15.50 -25.48 -28.42
CA PRO A 531 15.11 -26.02 -29.72
C PRO A 531 16.36 -26.20 -30.59
N GLU A 532 16.44 -27.30 -31.35
CA GLU A 532 17.49 -27.52 -32.35
C GLU A 532 17.67 -26.28 -33.23
N LYS A 533 18.94 -25.89 -33.47
CA LYS A 533 19.31 -24.84 -34.42
C LYS A 533 18.63 -25.08 -35.78
N PRO A 534 17.79 -24.17 -36.28
CA PRO A 534 17.50 -24.13 -37.71
C PRO A 534 18.73 -23.56 -38.44
N ASP A 535 19.03 -24.14 -39.60
CA ASP A 535 20.16 -23.76 -40.45
C ASP A 535 20.24 -22.26 -40.73
N THR A 536 21.46 -21.73 -40.65
CA THR A 536 21.82 -20.33 -40.92
C THR A 536 21.43 -19.85 -42.31
N PRO A 537 20.64 -18.76 -42.45
CA PRO A 537 20.57 -17.98 -43.68
C PRO A 537 21.61 -16.84 -43.67
N LYS A 538 22.11 -16.52 -44.88
CA LYS A 538 23.14 -15.48 -45.18
C LYS A 538 22.85 -14.10 -44.57
N PRO A 539 23.89 -13.29 -44.28
CA PRO A 539 23.72 -11.96 -43.70
C PRO A 539 23.15 -10.97 -44.71
N PRO A 540 22.13 -10.16 -44.34
CA PRO A 540 21.69 -9.03 -45.15
C PRO A 540 22.59 -7.80 -44.94
N GLN A 541 22.65 -6.98 -45.98
CA GLN A 541 23.44 -5.75 -46.08
C GLN A 541 22.97 -4.68 -45.08
N LYS A 542 23.93 -3.99 -44.46
CA LYS A 542 23.75 -2.94 -43.44
C LYS A 542 23.07 -1.70 -44.04
N PRO A 543 21.89 -1.26 -43.57
CA PRO A 543 21.32 0.03 -43.97
C PRO A 543 22.02 1.19 -43.24
N GLN A 544 22.25 2.30 -43.97
CA GLN A 544 22.67 3.57 -43.38
C GLN A 544 21.55 4.15 -42.51
N ILE A 545 21.90 4.46 -41.25
CA ILE A 545 21.04 5.19 -40.32
C ILE A 545 21.09 6.68 -40.73
N THR A 546 19.95 7.27 -41.04
CA THR A 546 19.80 8.73 -41.22
C THR A 546 19.53 9.41 -39.89
N ASP A 547 20.12 10.59 -39.68
CA ASP A 547 20.18 11.39 -38.43
C ASP A 547 18.84 11.85 -37.79
N ASP A 548 17.69 11.34 -38.21
CA ASP A 548 16.39 11.69 -37.61
C ASP A 548 15.95 10.77 -36.44
N ALA A 549 16.73 9.74 -36.10
CA ALA A 549 16.43 8.82 -34.99
C ALA A 549 16.64 9.41 -33.58
N ASN A 550 17.18 10.63 -33.47
CA ASN A 550 17.52 11.29 -32.19
C ASN A 550 16.63 12.50 -31.83
N LYS A 551 15.49 12.68 -32.49
CA LYS A 551 14.52 13.71 -32.06
C LYS A 551 13.58 13.15 -31.01
N THR A 552 13.70 13.67 -29.79
CA THR A 552 12.66 13.57 -28.76
C THR A 552 11.38 14.23 -29.30
N ILE A 553 10.45 13.43 -29.80
CA ILE A 553 9.10 13.90 -30.12
C ILE A 553 8.32 13.88 -28.81
N ILE A 554 8.23 15.06 -28.18
CA ILE A 554 7.19 15.33 -27.18
C ILE A 554 5.90 15.56 -27.99
N PRO A 555 4.82 14.79 -27.78
CA PRO A 555 3.53 15.12 -28.37
C PRO A 555 3.11 16.52 -27.90
N ALA A 556 2.66 17.35 -28.84
CA ALA A 556 2.06 18.65 -28.55
C ALA A 556 0.92 18.50 -27.50
N PRO A 557 0.58 19.57 -26.74
CA PRO A 557 -0.40 19.55 -25.64
C PRO A 557 -1.82 19.05 -26.00
N ASP A 558 -2.09 18.77 -27.27
CA ASP A 558 -3.35 18.20 -27.78
C ASP A 558 -3.10 16.86 -28.49
N TYR A 559 -2.49 15.88 -27.81
CA TYR A 559 -2.52 14.49 -28.29
C TYR A 559 -3.96 13.99 -28.30
N THR A 560 -4.57 14.00 -29.47
CA THR A 560 -5.83 13.31 -29.76
C THR A 560 -5.49 11.87 -30.15
N ALA A 561 -5.94 10.92 -29.34
CA ALA A 561 -5.83 9.50 -29.67
C ALA A 561 -6.47 9.24 -31.04
N ALA A 562 -5.85 8.39 -31.86
CA ALA A 562 -6.52 7.89 -33.05
C ALA A 562 -7.85 7.25 -32.63
N PRO A 563 -8.98 7.56 -33.29
CA PRO A 563 -10.28 7.01 -32.90
C PRO A 563 -10.25 5.48 -32.97
N PRO A 564 -10.93 4.79 -32.05
CA PRO A 564 -10.94 3.33 -31.99
C PRO A 564 -11.49 2.74 -33.29
N THR A 565 -10.87 1.69 -33.81
CA THR A 565 -11.28 0.97 -35.04
C THR A 565 -12.51 0.08 -34.83
N HIS A 566 -13.47 0.52 -34.02
CA HIS A 566 -14.78 -0.11 -33.91
C HIS A 566 -15.83 0.78 -34.58
N ASP A 567 -16.21 0.40 -35.80
CA ASP A 567 -17.34 0.98 -36.51
C ASP A 567 -18.62 0.79 -35.67
N ILE A 568 -19.11 1.88 -35.06
CA ILE A 568 -20.51 2.00 -34.65
C ILE A 568 -21.18 2.88 -35.71
N PRO A 569 -22.13 2.36 -36.50
CA PRO A 569 -22.80 3.15 -37.52
C PRO A 569 -23.55 4.32 -36.86
N ALA A 570 -23.22 5.54 -37.28
CA ALA A 570 -24.10 6.68 -37.05
C ALA A 570 -25.43 6.41 -37.78
N ASN A 571 -26.55 6.56 -37.06
CA ASN A 571 -27.96 6.42 -37.50
C ASN A 571 -28.67 5.07 -37.24
N ALA A 572 -28.36 4.37 -36.15
CA ALA A 572 -29.33 3.42 -35.57
C ALA A 572 -30.42 4.20 -34.79
N GLU A 573 -31.69 3.88 -35.02
CA GLU A 573 -32.82 4.40 -34.25
C GLU A 573 -32.61 4.12 -32.75
N GLY A 574 -32.68 5.17 -31.91
CA GLY A 574 -32.53 5.07 -30.46
C GLY A 574 -31.46 5.95 -29.81
N ASN A 575 -30.78 6.83 -30.55
CA ASN A 575 -29.80 7.77 -29.97
C ASN A 575 -30.50 8.87 -29.12
N PRO A 576 -30.24 8.95 -27.79
CA PRO A 576 -30.90 9.91 -26.90
C PRO A 576 -30.43 11.37 -27.07
N ASN A 577 -29.39 11.64 -27.87
CA ASN A 577 -28.83 12.99 -28.05
C ASN A 577 -29.57 13.89 -29.06
N ASN A 578 -30.71 13.45 -29.60
CA ASN A 578 -31.49 14.24 -30.56
C ASN A 578 -32.69 14.98 -29.95
N ARG A 579 -32.75 15.15 -28.62
CA ARG A 579 -33.97 15.65 -27.96
C ARG A 579 -34.03 17.15 -27.67
N PHE A 580 -32.95 17.92 -27.83
CA PHE A 580 -33.02 19.36 -27.61
C PHE A 580 -32.24 20.12 -28.68
N GLY A 581 -32.92 20.40 -29.79
CA GLY A 581 -32.42 21.36 -30.77
C GLY A 581 -32.51 22.77 -30.23
N TYR A 582 -31.38 23.40 -29.92
CA TYR A 582 -31.21 24.86 -29.96
C TYR A 582 -29.74 25.20 -30.25
N ALA A 583 -29.53 25.86 -31.39
CA ALA A 583 -28.37 26.69 -31.65
C ALA A 583 -28.67 28.11 -31.17
N ALA A 584 -27.79 28.75 -30.39
CA ALA A 584 -27.62 30.22 -30.35
C ALA A 584 -26.49 30.65 -29.38
N LYS A 585 -26.01 31.88 -29.63
CA LYS A 585 -24.78 32.53 -29.20
C LYS A 585 -24.93 33.36 -27.90
N ALA A 586 -23.77 33.60 -27.28
CA ALA A 586 -23.28 34.81 -26.58
C ALA A 586 -24.16 35.59 -25.57
N ASN A 587 -23.54 35.81 -24.40
CA ASN A 587 -23.68 36.88 -23.41
C ASN A 587 -25.04 37.08 -22.72
N VAL A 588 -25.03 37.04 -21.37
CA VAL A 588 -25.32 38.18 -20.49
C VAL A 588 -25.04 37.78 -19.03
N GLN A 589 -24.56 38.77 -18.28
CA GLN A 589 -24.08 38.81 -16.91
C GLN A 589 -25.23 39.22 -15.96
N VAL A 590 -25.07 39.02 -14.64
CA VAL A 590 -25.48 39.90 -13.51
C VAL A 590 -26.45 39.35 -12.43
N PHE A 591 -25.87 39.13 -11.24
CA PHE A 591 -26.24 39.49 -9.85
C PHE A 591 -27.50 38.96 -9.12
N GLY A 592 -27.30 38.66 -7.81
CA GLY A 592 -28.27 39.02 -6.75
C GLY A 592 -28.44 38.03 -5.58
N GLN A 593 -27.81 38.32 -4.43
CA GLN A 593 -27.94 37.68 -3.10
C GLN A 593 -29.34 37.91 -2.43
N PRO A 594 -29.54 37.73 -1.09
CA PRO A 594 -29.51 36.53 -0.22
C PRO A 594 -30.80 36.40 0.65
N ALA A 595 -30.95 35.36 1.46
CA ALA A 595 -31.89 35.37 2.60
C ALA A 595 -31.42 34.46 3.76
N VAL A 596 -31.86 34.84 4.96
CA VAL A 596 -31.24 34.63 6.27
C VAL A 596 -32.16 33.78 7.16
N ARG A 597 -31.56 32.79 7.84
CA ARG A 597 -31.73 32.34 9.25
C ARG A 597 -33.12 31.96 9.81
N THR A 598 -33.17 30.81 10.48
CA THR A 598 -33.88 30.65 11.78
C THR A 598 -33.32 29.48 12.61
N GLU A 599 -33.32 29.67 13.93
CA GLU A 599 -32.68 28.91 15.01
C GLU A 599 -33.65 27.96 15.76
N VAL A 600 -33.15 26.76 16.18
CA VAL A 600 -33.16 26.13 17.55
C VAL A 600 -34.55 25.72 18.15
N PRO A 601 -34.78 24.55 18.84
CA PRO A 601 -34.04 24.11 20.05
C PRO A 601 -33.85 22.60 20.38
N GLN A 602 -32.98 22.40 21.38
CA GLN A 602 -32.48 21.18 22.04
C GLN A 602 -33.52 20.35 22.81
N VAL A 603 -33.26 19.03 22.99
CA VAL A 603 -33.65 18.24 24.18
C VAL A 603 -32.59 17.15 24.51
N GLN A 604 -32.49 16.85 25.81
CA GLN A 604 -31.45 16.19 26.61
C GLN A 604 -31.38 14.64 26.58
N SER A 605 -30.21 14.12 26.97
CA SER A 605 -29.84 12.71 27.27
C SER A 605 -30.43 12.17 28.59
N PRO A 606 -30.38 10.84 28.81
CA PRO A 606 -29.53 10.29 29.89
C PRO A 606 -28.90 8.89 29.65
N THR A 607 -27.79 8.63 30.35
CA THR A 607 -26.99 7.38 30.52
C THR A 607 -27.40 6.62 31.81
N PRO A 608 -26.67 5.58 32.34
CA PRO A 608 -26.05 4.34 31.81
C PRO A 608 -26.43 3.06 32.65
N GLN A 609 -26.02 1.84 32.25
CA GLN A 609 -25.71 0.72 33.18
C GLN A 609 -24.93 -0.45 32.53
N VAL A 610 -24.07 -1.10 33.33
CA VAL A 610 -23.01 -2.14 33.10
C VAL A 610 -23.06 -3.09 34.34
N PRO A 611 -22.36 -4.27 34.52
CA PRO A 611 -21.60 -5.26 33.68
C PRO A 611 -21.98 -6.75 33.96
N SER A 612 -21.31 -7.74 33.30
CA SER A 612 -20.53 -8.84 33.97
C SER A 612 -19.86 -9.78 32.95
N GLN A 613 -18.52 -9.90 32.93
CA GLN A 613 -17.64 -10.98 33.47
C GLN A 613 -17.36 -12.20 32.57
N ALA A 614 -16.08 -12.58 32.61
CA ALA A 614 -15.33 -13.39 31.66
C ALA A 614 -15.13 -14.86 32.09
N THR A 615 -14.48 -15.67 31.25
CA THR A 615 -13.70 -16.83 31.73
C THR A 615 -12.53 -17.18 30.80
N GLN A 616 -11.35 -17.38 31.41
CA GLN A 616 -10.05 -17.78 30.85
C GLN A 616 -9.95 -19.28 30.58
N ILE A 617 -9.17 -19.70 29.57
CA ILE A 617 -8.45 -21.00 29.55
C ILE A 617 -7.07 -20.85 28.88
N THR A 618 -6.12 -21.63 29.39
CA THR A 618 -4.67 -21.51 29.40
C THR A 618 -3.94 -22.57 28.54
N VAL A 619 -2.81 -22.16 27.93
CA VAL A 619 -1.50 -22.85 27.65
C VAL A 619 -1.40 -24.04 26.66
N ALA A 620 -0.47 -23.95 25.68
CA ALA A 620 0.75 -24.80 25.58
C ALA A 620 1.60 -24.56 24.31
N ASN A 621 2.90 -24.39 24.55
CA ASN A 621 4.01 -24.15 23.60
C ASN A 621 4.37 -25.39 22.75
N ALA A 622 4.89 -25.17 21.53
CA ALA A 622 5.81 -26.09 20.86
C ALA A 622 6.74 -25.34 19.88
N GLU A 623 8.04 -25.50 20.11
CA GLU A 623 9.16 -24.95 19.33
C GLU A 623 9.44 -25.77 18.06
N GLY A 624 9.90 -25.11 16.99
CA GLY A 624 10.65 -25.72 15.88
C GLY A 624 10.24 -25.26 14.48
N ASN A 625 10.88 -24.21 13.96
CA ASN A 625 10.85 -23.91 12.51
C ASN A 625 12.22 -23.41 11.99
N PRO A 626 12.88 -24.14 11.07
CA PRO A 626 14.14 -23.75 10.45
C PRO A 626 13.88 -23.04 9.12
N ASN A 627 13.90 -21.70 9.10
CA ASN A 627 14.08 -20.90 7.88
C ASN A 627 14.59 -19.50 8.23
N ASN A 628 15.89 -19.41 8.51
CA ASN A 628 16.58 -18.16 8.80
C ASN A 628 17.50 -17.79 7.63
N ARG A 629 16.98 -17.05 6.64
CA ARG A 629 17.76 -16.50 5.51
C ARG A 629 17.99 -14.99 5.60
N PHE A 630 17.65 -14.36 6.72
CA PHE A 630 18.09 -13.01 7.06
C PHE A 630 19.11 -13.12 8.19
N GLY A 631 20.31 -12.58 7.97
CA GLY A 631 21.54 -12.99 8.67
C GLY A 631 21.48 -12.96 10.19
N TYR A 632 21.72 -14.12 10.80
CA TYR A 632 22.28 -14.25 12.14
C TYR A 632 23.29 -15.40 12.18
N THR A 633 24.57 -15.09 12.30
CA THR A 633 25.62 -16.08 12.61
C THR A 633 25.62 -16.33 14.11
N ALA A 634 25.01 -17.43 14.54
CA ALA A 634 25.27 -17.98 15.87
C ALA A 634 26.62 -18.73 15.82
N ASN A 635 27.65 -18.15 16.44
CA ASN A 635 28.92 -18.85 16.65
C ASN A 635 28.69 -20.02 17.64
N SER A 636 28.84 -21.25 17.15
CA SER A 636 28.83 -22.47 17.95
C SER A 636 30.23 -22.72 18.54
N ASP A 637 30.61 -21.98 19.56
CA ASP A 637 31.76 -22.34 20.41
C ASP A 637 31.60 -21.64 21.77
N ASN A 638 30.82 -22.26 22.67
CA ASN A 638 30.97 -22.19 24.14
C ASN A 638 29.91 -23.05 24.82
N GLY A 639 30.02 -24.37 24.65
CA GLY A 639 29.13 -25.35 25.30
C GLY A 639 29.80 -26.70 25.58
N LYS A 640 31.14 -26.77 25.57
CA LYS A 640 31.88 -27.91 26.13
C LYS A 640 32.40 -27.51 27.49
N ASN A 641 31.52 -27.56 28.47
CA ASN A 641 31.78 -27.78 29.89
C ASN A 641 30.47 -27.48 30.61
N PHE A 642 29.76 -28.50 31.07
CA PHE A 642 29.44 -28.71 32.48
C PHE A 642 28.51 -29.92 32.60
N LYS A 643 28.92 -30.83 33.49
CA LYS A 643 28.26 -32.10 33.79
C LYS A 643 26.98 -31.85 34.58
N ASN A 644 25.95 -32.64 34.28
CA ASN A 644 24.86 -32.94 35.20
C ASN A 644 25.41 -33.38 36.57
N VAL A 645 24.70 -33.06 37.66
CA VAL A 645 24.34 -33.97 38.77
C VAL A 645 23.68 -33.20 39.95
N GLU A 646 22.53 -33.73 40.38
CA GLU A 646 21.93 -33.75 41.73
C GLU A 646 21.23 -32.54 42.40
N THR A 647 19.91 -32.73 42.58
CA THR A 647 19.12 -32.68 43.83
C THR A 647 19.57 -31.78 44.99
N PHE A 648 18.71 -30.87 45.48
CA PHE A 648 17.80 -31.07 46.64
C PHE A 648 17.27 -29.76 47.28
N VAL A 649 16.03 -29.88 47.80
CA VAL A 649 15.38 -29.24 48.96
C VAL A 649 15.00 -27.74 48.98
N ASN A 650 13.68 -27.54 49.09
CA ASN A 650 12.95 -26.42 49.72
C ASN A 650 13.43 -26.11 51.14
N THR A 651 13.67 -24.84 51.47
CA THR A 651 13.22 -24.32 52.77
C THR A 651 13.06 -22.80 52.78
N LYS A 652 11.84 -22.41 53.20
CA LYS A 652 11.33 -21.14 53.74
C LYS A 652 11.11 -19.96 52.82
#